data_AF-A0A6J7ZJ76-F1
#
_entry.id   AF-A0A6J7ZJ76-F1
#
_cell.length_a   1.000
_cell.length_b   1.000
_cell.length_c   1.000
_cell.angle_alpha   90.00
_cell.angle_beta   90.00
_cell.angle_gamma   90.00
#
_symmetry.space_group_name_H-M   'P 1'
#
loop_
_entity.id
_entity.type
_entity.pdbx_description
1 polymer ?
#
loop_
_entity_poly.entity_id
_entity_poly.type
_entity_poly.pdbx_seq_one_letter_code
_entity_poly.pdbx_strand_id
1 'polypeptide(L)'
;MSENTTSNQPLSIPELQSLGHTYLGQQQFLKAISVYEQCILESPDIVANYWYLGLSWLLQGDVLQAQTIWFSAFAESNLETTEITEFVNFLKGKAREYLSSQSFEFAQLIYEAILEWCETDLEVYDNLGHTIALQGDLEAAIRIWQKGIELEPNSIQMYLNQANIFQKLEQFEAAIQCYQEVVKYSPDYLIYYQLGLCLTQIKQWESAINAFENAIQLQPNYAPAYSDLGMSLIISGLFEKGISFLKQGIQKQPQFYQDLTGNKTLSTRNINSLVINFLRLLLSPSIPPIELYIGLSKMLSNFYPDPALILLQKAQDIAPNNFLVYLKYGDIFYNYKQDYVEAFQCYLAANLSDFLSVIDNTISWEEKQARYHLALGKCRLKLNCYQQAIANFKTVIDFNYNLVEAYYGLGQALFHTGEIDQAIDSLKQCLKFDSESALYSGYLGFLLIYNNQIEAGLFYFKKAIIYESSVANWIDSLLNNLSELGKLNTSVDLSEIKPINPPIQFDQSTEDWLKSNPSTPDNYQQIYPETIVNLKPPKSLDNSIHFSFRFGQQMELPAAFVLKIPQGRFWLSSDQNQSAILTREQHFLGDLSPEFPLLSPGHPDKNPSQHSILSINKLPPIYFINGTVAILAGLSNSVYFHWMLDVLPRIELLKKSSINWHEIDYFIVDNRLSFQKETLEKLQIPQNKQININEFHHLQAQDLIVPSFPGCAAWMAPWTCDFLKQHFLHPDAVANSPNIKRIYITRNAAKSRRILNENELLRVLQPWGFHSIKLESMSVIEQAALFSQAEIIIAPHGSGLTNLIFCQPNTKVIELFSPNYVYHCYWWISNLVELDYYYYIGETFPGYYLHRLVYPQPFSEDILVNIQEFLNLLVLSSYTK
;
A
#
# COMPACT_ATOMS: atom_id res chain seq x y z
N MET A 1 -31.51 -48.14 45.13
CA MET A 1 -30.07 -48.05 45.47
C MET A 1 -29.33 -48.06 44.14
N SER A 2 -28.67 -47.02 43.65
CA SER A 2 -28.37 -45.67 44.13
C SER A 2 -27.97 -44.89 42.87
N GLU A 3 -28.76 -43.88 42.48
CA GLU A 3 -28.33 -42.89 41.49
C GLU A 3 -27.33 -41.95 42.16
N ASN A 4 -26.13 -41.86 41.58
CA ASN A 4 -25.12 -40.90 41.98
C ASN A 4 -25.54 -39.50 41.53
N THR A 5 -25.95 -38.69 42.49
CA THR A 5 -26.02 -37.23 42.40
C THR A 5 -24.60 -36.66 42.28
N THR A 6 -24.20 -36.18 41.10
CA THR A 6 -23.08 -35.24 40.98
C THR A 6 -23.57 -33.84 41.32
N SER A 7 -22.91 -33.24 42.30
CA SER A 7 -23.10 -31.90 42.82
C SER A 7 -22.85 -30.81 41.77
N ASN A 8 -23.88 -30.05 41.40
CA ASN A 8 -23.72 -28.71 40.81
C ASN A 8 -23.60 -27.71 41.98
N GLN A 9 -22.39 -27.53 42.50
CA GLN A 9 -22.06 -26.27 43.17
C GLN A 9 -21.71 -25.24 42.09
N PRO A 10 -22.19 -23.99 42.17
CA PRO A 10 -21.73 -22.93 41.28
C PRO A 10 -20.22 -22.76 41.46
N LEU A 11 -19.49 -22.75 40.34
CA LEU A 11 -18.04 -22.55 40.33
C LEU A 11 -17.71 -21.20 40.99
N SER A 12 -16.68 -21.17 41.82
CA SER A 12 -16.16 -19.92 42.37
C SER A 12 -15.49 -19.08 41.28
N ILE A 13 -15.35 -17.77 41.50
CA ILE A 13 -14.77 -16.85 40.50
C ILE A 13 -13.36 -17.28 40.04
N PRO A 14 -12.43 -17.70 40.92
CA PRO A 14 -11.13 -18.21 40.46
C PRO A 14 -11.26 -19.47 39.57
N GLU A 15 -12.24 -20.33 39.84
CA GLU A 15 -12.50 -21.51 39.00
C GLU A 15 -13.10 -21.13 37.64
N LEU A 16 -13.98 -20.12 37.60
CA LEU A 16 -14.50 -19.55 36.35
C LEU A 16 -13.40 -18.86 35.53
N GLN A 17 -12.54 -18.05 36.17
CA GLN A 17 -11.39 -17.42 35.49
C GLN A 17 -10.47 -18.49 34.89
N SER A 18 -10.09 -19.50 35.67
CA SER A 18 -9.25 -20.62 35.20
C SER A 18 -9.88 -21.37 34.01
N LEU A 19 -11.20 -21.57 34.04
CA LEU A 19 -11.94 -22.14 32.93
C LEU A 19 -11.91 -21.22 31.69
N GLY A 20 -12.08 -19.91 31.88
CA GLY A 20 -11.96 -18.90 30.84
C GLY A 20 -10.57 -18.88 30.20
N HIS A 21 -9.50 -18.93 31.00
CA HIS A 21 -8.11 -19.04 30.51
C HIS A 21 -7.90 -20.32 29.71
N THR A 22 -8.46 -21.44 30.18
CA THR A 22 -8.40 -22.73 29.47
C THR A 22 -9.04 -22.65 28.10
N TYR A 23 -10.22 -22.04 27.99
CA TYR A 23 -10.89 -21.85 26.69
C TYR A 23 -10.13 -20.89 25.76
N LEU A 24 -9.53 -19.83 26.30
CA LEU A 24 -8.64 -18.95 25.53
C LEU A 24 -7.43 -19.70 24.96
N GLY A 25 -6.79 -20.56 25.77
CA GLY A 25 -5.67 -21.40 25.31
C GLY A 25 -6.05 -22.45 24.27
N GLN A 26 -7.30 -22.91 24.29
CA GLN A 26 -7.86 -23.84 23.30
C GLN A 26 -8.44 -23.15 22.06
N GLN A 27 -8.30 -21.83 21.94
CA GLN A 27 -8.91 -21.01 20.88
C GLN A 27 -10.44 -21.15 20.79
N GLN A 28 -11.09 -21.48 21.91
CA GLN A 28 -12.56 -21.58 22.02
C GLN A 28 -13.11 -20.23 22.48
N PHE A 29 -12.92 -19.18 21.67
CA PHE A 29 -13.14 -17.80 22.09
C PHE A 29 -14.60 -17.51 22.49
N LEU A 30 -15.60 -18.07 21.78
CA LEU A 30 -17.01 -17.93 22.17
C LEU A 30 -17.31 -18.51 23.56
N LYS A 31 -16.62 -19.58 23.97
CA LYS A 31 -16.78 -20.14 25.32
C LYS A 31 -16.06 -19.28 26.35
N ALA A 32 -14.86 -18.81 26.04
CA ALA A 32 -14.15 -17.85 26.89
C ALA A 32 -14.99 -16.59 27.12
N ILE A 33 -15.61 -16.05 26.07
CA ILE A 33 -16.55 -14.92 26.13
C ILE A 33 -17.65 -15.21 27.16
N SER A 34 -18.38 -16.32 26.99
CA SER A 34 -19.50 -16.64 27.89
C SER A 34 -19.07 -16.80 29.35
N VAL A 35 -17.87 -17.34 29.60
CA VAL A 35 -17.33 -17.50 30.95
C VAL A 35 -16.94 -16.16 31.55
N TYR A 36 -16.27 -15.28 30.80
CA TYR A 36 -15.89 -13.97 31.33
C TYR A 36 -17.07 -13.00 31.45
N GLU A 37 -18.11 -13.12 30.62
CA GLU A 37 -19.39 -12.44 30.83
C GLU A 37 -20.01 -12.86 32.17
N GLN A 38 -19.98 -14.16 32.48
CA GLN A 38 -20.43 -14.66 33.78
C GLN A 38 -19.57 -14.15 34.93
N CYS A 39 -18.24 -14.13 34.79
CA CYS A 39 -17.33 -13.57 35.80
C CYS A 39 -17.64 -12.10 36.12
N ILE A 40 -17.95 -11.29 35.09
CA ILE A 40 -18.31 -9.88 35.25
C ILE A 40 -19.67 -9.74 35.94
N LEU A 41 -20.66 -10.55 35.56
CA LEU A 41 -21.98 -10.54 36.20
C LEU A 41 -21.90 -10.89 37.70
N GLU A 42 -21.00 -11.79 38.07
CA GLU A 42 -20.81 -12.22 39.47
C GLU A 42 -19.89 -11.30 40.28
N SER A 43 -18.90 -10.66 39.66
CA SER A 43 -18.05 -9.65 40.31
C SER A 43 -17.58 -8.57 39.31
N PRO A 44 -18.36 -7.48 39.18
CA PRO A 44 -18.04 -6.38 38.27
C PRO A 44 -16.85 -5.54 38.75
N ASP A 45 -16.41 -5.69 40.01
CA ASP A 45 -15.28 -4.92 40.54
C ASP A 45 -13.90 -5.47 40.10
N ILE A 46 -13.86 -6.68 39.53
CA ILE A 46 -12.61 -7.34 39.11
C ILE A 46 -12.30 -6.96 37.66
N VAL A 47 -11.49 -5.92 37.52
CA VAL A 47 -11.08 -5.32 36.24
C VAL A 47 -10.43 -6.33 35.28
N ALA A 48 -9.68 -7.30 35.82
CA ALA A 48 -9.11 -8.40 35.05
C ALA A 48 -10.14 -9.17 34.20
N ASN A 49 -11.39 -9.33 34.67
CA ASN A 49 -12.42 -10.05 33.92
C ASN A 49 -12.82 -9.34 32.63
N TYR A 50 -12.91 -8.01 32.68
CA TYR A 50 -13.18 -7.20 31.49
C TYR A 50 -12.01 -7.24 30.52
N TRP A 51 -10.77 -7.26 31.02
CA TRP A 51 -9.58 -7.44 30.19
C TRP A 51 -9.61 -8.74 29.41
N TYR A 52 -9.91 -9.85 30.08
CA TYR A 52 -10.00 -11.14 29.41
C TYR A 52 -11.21 -11.26 28.49
N LEU A 53 -12.35 -10.66 28.84
CA LEU A 53 -13.52 -10.64 27.98
C LEU A 53 -13.23 -9.86 26.68
N GLY A 54 -12.66 -8.66 26.78
CA GLY A 54 -12.33 -7.86 25.60
C GLY A 54 -11.27 -8.53 24.73
N LEU A 55 -10.26 -9.18 25.33
CA LEU A 55 -9.31 -9.99 24.58
C LEU A 55 -10.02 -11.15 23.86
N SER A 56 -10.94 -11.83 24.52
CA SER A 56 -11.68 -12.94 23.92
C SER A 56 -12.48 -12.49 22.69
N TRP A 57 -13.09 -11.30 22.72
CA TRP A 57 -13.77 -10.71 21.57
C TRP A 57 -12.82 -10.25 20.46
N LEU A 58 -11.66 -9.70 20.82
CA LEU A 58 -10.64 -9.31 19.84
C LEU A 58 -10.15 -10.53 19.08
N LEU A 59 -9.84 -11.62 19.81
CA LEU A 59 -9.41 -12.91 19.27
C LEU A 59 -10.50 -13.57 18.41
N GLN A 60 -11.77 -13.37 18.76
CA GLN A 60 -12.91 -13.83 17.97
C GLN A 60 -13.11 -13.01 16.67
N GLY A 61 -12.46 -11.85 16.55
CA GLY A 61 -12.55 -10.96 15.39
C GLY A 61 -13.61 -9.86 15.50
N ASP A 62 -14.30 -9.73 16.65
CA ASP A 62 -15.22 -8.63 16.91
C ASP A 62 -14.52 -7.52 17.68
N VAL A 63 -13.76 -6.72 16.93
CA VAL A 63 -12.95 -5.62 17.47
C VAL A 63 -13.83 -4.58 18.18
N LEU A 64 -15.08 -4.37 17.73
CA LEU A 64 -15.99 -3.40 18.34
C LEU A 64 -16.49 -3.85 19.73
N GLN A 65 -16.79 -5.14 19.89
CA GLN A 65 -17.16 -5.67 21.21
C GLN A 65 -15.98 -5.67 22.17
N ALA A 66 -14.79 -6.07 21.68
CA ALA A 66 -13.55 -6.03 22.45
C ALA A 66 -13.28 -4.65 23.06
N GLN A 67 -13.37 -3.64 22.20
CA GLN A 67 -13.30 -2.22 22.53
C GLN A 67 -14.29 -1.85 23.63
N THR A 68 -15.58 -2.07 23.38
CA THR A 68 -16.67 -1.67 24.30
C THR A 68 -16.43 -2.20 25.72
N ILE A 69 -15.99 -3.46 25.82
CA ILE A 69 -15.76 -4.13 27.10
C ILE A 69 -14.54 -3.59 27.82
N TRP A 70 -13.41 -3.41 27.13
CA TRP A 70 -12.23 -2.80 27.74
C TRP A 70 -12.51 -1.39 28.24
N PHE A 71 -13.38 -0.63 27.58
CA PHE A 71 -13.77 0.71 28.05
C PHE A 71 -14.66 0.69 29.28
N SER A 72 -15.59 -0.26 29.38
CA SER A 72 -16.37 -0.43 30.62
C SER A 72 -15.48 -0.72 31.83
N ALA A 73 -14.35 -1.42 31.64
CA ALA A 73 -13.40 -1.72 32.71
C ALA A 73 -12.76 -0.47 33.34
N PHE A 74 -12.47 0.53 32.51
CA PHE A 74 -11.78 1.76 32.92
C PHE A 74 -12.68 2.80 33.55
N ALA A 75 -13.96 2.83 33.17
CA ALA A 75 -14.93 3.73 33.77
C ALA A 75 -15.19 3.39 35.26
N GLU A 76 -14.84 2.18 35.72
CA GLU A 76 -15.23 1.66 37.03
C GLU A 76 -14.09 1.59 38.09
N SER A 77 -12.81 1.91 37.82
CA SER A 77 -11.74 1.63 38.82
C SER A 77 -10.46 2.50 38.82
N ASN A 78 -9.91 2.75 40.02
CA ASN A 78 -8.53 3.20 40.27
C ASN A 78 -7.64 1.94 40.44
N LEU A 79 -6.61 1.75 39.60
CA LEU A 79 -5.82 0.51 39.52
C LEU A 79 -4.70 0.37 40.58
N GLU A 80 -4.51 -0.84 41.13
CA GLU A 80 -3.35 -1.23 41.95
C GLU A 80 -2.21 -1.89 41.11
N THR A 81 -0.94 -1.71 41.52
CA THR A 81 0.27 -2.08 40.74
C THR A 81 0.52 -3.58 40.57
N THR A 82 -0.03 -4.43 41.45
CA THR A 82 0.14 -5.88 41.40
C THR A 82 -0.64 -6.54 40.26
N GLU A 83 -1.85 -6.05 39.98
CA GLU A 83 -2.72 -6.60 38.92
C GLU A 83 -2.16 -6.32 37.51
N ILE A 84 -1.51 -5.15 37.35
CA ILE A 84 -0.81 -4.75 36.12
C ILE A 84 0.34 -5.72 35.82
N THR A 85 1.08 -6.15 36.85
CA THR A 85 2.24 -7.03 36.68
C THR A 85 1.85 -8.42 36.21
N GLU A 86 0.78 -9.00 36.77
CA GLU A 86 0.26 -10.30 36.33
C GLU A 86 -0.29 -10.24 34.90
N PHE A 87 -0.96 -9.15 34.55
CA PHE A 87 -1.46 -8.91 33.20
C PHE A 87 -0.33 -8.73 32.17
N VAL A 88 0.72 -7.97 32.49
CA VAL A 88 1.91 -7.82 31.62
C VAL A 88 2.55 -9.18 31.33
N ASN A 89 2.71 -10.04 32.35
CA ASN A 89 3.26 -11.38 32.17
C ASN A 89 2.39 -12.26 31.26
N PHE A 90 1.06 -12.14 31.40
CA PHE A 90 0.13 -12.82 30.51
C PHE A 90 0.23 -12.30 29.06
N LEU A 91 0.28 -10.96 28.86
CA LEU A 91 0.44 -10.34 27.55
C LEU A 91 1.73 -10.77 26.88
N LYS A 92 2.85 -10.83 27.59
CA LYS A 92 4.10 -11.42 27.09
C LYS A 92 3.92 -12.87 26.64
N GLY A 93 3.14 -13.66 27.39
CA GLY A 93 2.77 -15.02 27.01
C GLY A 93 2.00 -15.07 25.69
N LYS A 94 0.99 -14.21 25.53
CA LYS A 94 0.18 -14.12 24.31
C LYS A 94 0.94 -13.56 23.12
N ALA A 95 1.77 -12.55 23.31
CA ALA A 95 2.64 -12.03 22.25
C ALA A 95 3.58 -13.12 21.71
N ARG A 96 4.14 -13.96 22.59
CA ARG A 96 4.93 -15.13 22.19
C ARG A 96 4.09 -16.19 21.46
N GLU A 97 2.86 -16.44 21.89
CA GLU A 97 1.93 -17.34 21.19
C GLU A 97 1.67 -16.84 19.76
N TYR A 98 1.38 -15.55 19.60
CA TYR A 98 1.18 -14.94 18.29
C TYR A 98 2.42 -14.91 17.41
N LEU A 99 3.57 -14.67 18.01
CA LEU A 99 4.86 -14.77 17.34
C LEU A 99 5.05 -16.20 16.80
N SER A 100 4.69 -17.22 17.58
CA SER A 100 4.75 -18.63 17.18
C SER A 100 3.73 -19.00 16.10
N SER A 101 2.55 -18.35 16.09
CA SER A 101 1.51 -18.53 15.07
C SER A 101 1.72 -17.66 13.82
N GLN A 102 2.87 -16.99 13.70
CA GLN A 102 3.23 -16.08 12.59
C GLN A 102 2.29 -14.87 12.45
N SER A 103 1.58 -14.50 13.52
CA SER A 103 0.69 -13.35 13.57
C SER A 103 1.46 -12.14 14.12
N PHE A 104 2.46 -11.69 13.35
CA PHE A 104 3.49 -10.79 13.83
C PHE A 104 2.97 -9.40 14.19
N GLU A 105 1.96 -8.91 13.47
CA GLU A 105 1.30 -7.63 13.74
C GLU A 105 0.73 -7.60 15.16
N PHE A 106 -0.01 -8.63 15.55
CA PHE A 106 -0.57 -8.73 16.90
C PHE A 106 0.51 -8.87 17.97
N ALA A 107 1.58 -9.64 17.70
CA ALA A 107 2.69 -9.76 18.63
C ALA A 107 3.43 -8.44 18.86
N GLN A 108 3.71 -7.68 17.79
CA GLN A 108 4.39 -6.39 17.87
C GLN A 108 3.57 -5.42 18.72
N LEU A 109 2.28 -5.34 18.43
CA LEU A 109 1.36 -4.41 19.08
C LEU A 109 1.23 -4.70 20.58
N ILE A 110 1.20 -5.98 20.97
CA ILE A 110 1.19 -6.36 22.38
C ILE A 110 2.51 -5.97 23.06
N TYR A 111 3.68 -6.18 22.42
CA TYR A 111 4.97 -5.80 23.00
C TYR A 111 5.13 -4.27 23.13
N GLU A 112 4.71 -3.50 22.14
CA GLU A 112 4.70 -2.03 22.23
C GLU A 112 3.79 -1.54 23.36
N ALA A 113 2.61 -2.14 23.52
CA ALA A 113 1.71 -1.83 24.63
C ALA A 113 2.32 -2.16 26.01
N ILE A 114 3.09 -3.25 26.12
CA ILE A 114 3.80 -3.57 27.36
C ILE A 114 4.86 -2.50 27.69
N LEU A 115 5.62 -2.02 26.70
CA LEU A 115 6.67 -1.02 26.93
C LEU A 115 6.12 0.34 27.39
N GLU A 116 4.85 0.65 27.10
CA GLU A 116 4.17 1.83 27.67
C GLU A 116 4.02 1.78 29.19
N TRP A 117 3.90 0.57 29.75
CA TRP A 117 3.74 0.36 31.18
C TRP A 117 5.06 0.00 31.86
N CYS A 118 6.00 -0.57 31.11
CA CYS A 118 7.27 -1.12 31.60
C CYS A 118 8.41 -0.81 30.62
N GLU A 119 8.86 0.44 30.58
CA GLU A 119 9.90 0.93 29.65
C GLU A 119 11.29 0.30 29.82
N THR A 120 11.53 -0.46 30.89
CA THR A 120 12.85 -1.03 31.21
C THR A 120 12.95 -2.54 30.95
N ASP A 121 11.93 -3.13 30.33
CA ASP A 121 11.85 -4.58 30.16
C ASP A 121 12.66 -5.08 28.94
N LEU A 122 13.89 -5.52 29.20
CA LEU A 122 14.84 -5.96 28.16
C LEU A 122 14.34 -7.17 27.34
N GLU A 123 13.55 -8.05 27.95
CA GLU A 123 12.93 -9.19 27.25
C GLU A 123 11.95 -8.69 26.19
N VAL A 124 11.22 -7.61 26.47
CA VAL A 124 10.27 -7.03 25.53
C VAL A 124 10.99 -6.33 24.37
N TYR A 125 12.10 -5.62 24.63
CA TYR A 125 12.91 -5.04 23.55
C TYR A 125 13.47 -6.10 22.60
N ASP A 126 13.99 -7.21 23.15
CA ASP A 126 14.52 -8.29 22.31
C ASP A 126 13.44 -8.93 21.44
N ASN A 127 12.31 -9.29 22.06
CA ASN A 127 11.19 -9.91 21.36
C ASN A 127 10.46 -8.98 20.40
N LEU A 128 10.34 -7.67 20.71
CA LEU A 128 9.77 -6.67 19.82
C LEU A 128 10.65 -6.49 18.58
N GLY A 129 11.96 -6.33 18.77
CA GLY A 129 12.90 -6.23 17.65
C GLY A 129 12.84 -7.48 16.76
N HIS A 130 12.73 -8.67 17.37
CA HIS A 130 12.57 -9.92 16.62
C HIS A 130 11.26 -9.97 15.84
N THR A 131 10.16 -9.53 16.45
CA THR A 131 8.83 -9.51 15.83
C THR A 131 8.80 -8.57 14.62
N ILE A 132 9.33 -7.36 14.78
CA ILE A 132 9.43 -6.36 13.69
C ILE A 132 10.33 -6.88 12.56
N ALA A 133 11.43 -7.54 12.90
CA ALA A 133 12.31 -8.16 11.90
C ALA A 133 11.60 -9.27 11.10
N LEU A 134 10.68 -10.02 11.73
CA LEU A 134 9.87 -11.04 11.05
C LEU A 134 8.81 -10.46 10.11
N GLN A 135 8.35 -9.24 10.35
CA GLN A 135 7.45 -8.50 9.44
C GLN A 135 8.17 -7.90 8.24
N GLY A 136 9.50 -7.78 8.31
CA GLY A 136 10.33 -7.26 7.21
C GLY A 136 10.83 -5.83 7.40
N ASP A 137 10.43 -5.10 8.45
CA ASP A 137 11.02 -3.80 8.79
C ASP A 137 12.33 -3.96 9.56
N LEU A 138 13.36 -4.35 8.81
CA LEU A 138 14.66 -4.69 9.35
C LEU A 138 15.35 -3.47 10.01
N GLU A 139 15.14 -2.27 9.50
CA GLU A 139 15.72 -1.05 10.06
C GLU A 139 15.07 -0.64 11.39
N ALA A 140 13.75 -0.77 11.51
CA ALA A 140 13.06 -0.53 12.78
C ALA A 140 13.48 -1.53 13.85
N ALA A 141 13.63 -2.81 13.51
CA ALA A 141 14.15 -3.83 14.41
C ALA A 141 15.54 -3.46 14.97
N ILE A 142 16.45 -3.01 14.10
CA ILE A 142 17.78 -2.55 14.51
C ILE A 142 17.68 -1.40 15.52
N ARG A 143 16.81 -0.41 15.30
CA ARG A 143 16.59 0.71 16.24
C ARG A 143 16.05 0.24 17.59
N ILE A 144 15.14 -0.73 17.61
CA ILE A 144 14.58 -1.28 18.85
C ILE A 144 15.65 -2.01 19.66
N TRP A 145 16.45 -2.87 19.03
CA TRP A 145 17.57 -3.51 19.72
C TRP A 145 18.65 -2.51 20.15
N GLN A 146 18.87 -1.44 19.38
CA GLN A 146 19.79 -0.37 19.78
C GLN A 146 19.36 0.29 21.09
N LYS A 147 18.06 0.58 21.25
CA LYS A 147 17.52 1.08 22.52
C LYS A 147 17.73 0.08 23.67
N GLY A 148 17.54 -1.22 23.41
CA GLY A 148 17.85 -2.26 24.40
C GLY A 148 19.34 -2.32 24.79
N ILE A 149 20.25 -2.15 23.82
CA ILE A 149 21.71 -2.11 24.04
C ILE A 149 22.12 -0.85 24.81
N GLU A 150 21.45 0.29 24.59
CA GLU A 150 21.66 1.50 25.39
C GLU A 150 21.31 1.30 26.87
N LEU A 151 20.32 0.45 27.15
CA LEU A 151 19.96 0.04 28.51
C LEU A 151 20.95 -0.99 29.09
N GLU A 152 21.40 -1.97 28.29
CA GLU A 152 22.41 -2.96 28.68
C GLU A 152 23.50 -3.19 27.58
N PRO A 153 24.65 -2.48 27.65
CA PRO A 153 25.69 -2.51 26.61
C PRO A 153 26.42 -3.85 26.42
N ASN A 154 26.24 -4.81 27.33
CA ASN A 154 26.82 -6.15 27.28
C ASN A 154 25.82 -7.21 26.79
N SER A 155 24.69 -6.79 26.21
CA SER A 155 23.66 -7.70 25.68
C SER A 155 24.12 -8.41 24.41
N ILE A 156 24.72 -9.60 24.58
CA ILE A 156 25.20 -10.46 23.48
C ILE A 156 24.07 -10.78 22.49
N GLN A 157 22.86 -11.04 23.00
CA GLN A 157 21.70 -11.45 22.18
C GLN A 157 21.26 -10.36 21.21
N MET A 158 21.22 -9.10 21.65
CA MET A 158 20.81 -7.97 20.82
C MET A 158 21.85 -7.64 19.74
N TYR A 159 23.15 -7.71 20.06
CA TYR A 159 24.22 -7.56 19.05
C TYR A 159 24.20 -8.68 18.01
N LEU A 160 23.97 -9.92 18.43
CA LEU A 160 23.79 -11.06 17.51
C LEU A 160 22.59 -10.87 16.60
N ASN A 161 21.46 -10.42 17.15
CA ASN A 161 20.25 -10.16 16.39
C ASN A 161 20.47 -9.04 15.35
N GLN A 162 21.11 -7.93 15.72
CA GLN A 162 21.51 -6.87 14.77
C GLN A 162 22.48 -7.39 13.69
N ALA A 163 23.52 -8.15 14.05
CA ALA A 163 24.51 -8.68 13.10
C ALA A 163 23.85 -9.56 12.03
N ASN A 164 22.95 -10.44 12.46
CA ASN A 164 22.16 -11.31 11.57
C ASN A 164 21.28 -10.50 10.62
N ILE A 165 20.69 -9.38 11.08
CA ILE A 165 19.85 -8.52 10.23
C ILE A 165 20.69 -7.69 9.27
N PHE A 166 21.80 -7.09 9.71
CA PHE A 166 22.73 -6.39 8.81
C PHE A 166 23.26 -7.30 7.70
N GLN A 167 23.55 -8.57 8.02
CA GLN A 167 23.94 -9.57 7.03
C GLN A 167 22.82 -9.85 6.02
N LYS A 168 21.56 -9.93 6.45
CA LYS A 168 20.40 -10.08 5.55
C LYS A 168 20.19 -8.85 4.65
N LEU A 169 20.51 -7.65 5.14
CA LEU A 169 20.43 -6.40 4.40
C LEU A 169 21.63 -6.16 3.47
N GLU A 170 22.56 -7.11 3.38
CA GLU A 170 23.83 -6.97 2.64
C GLU A 170 24.69 -5.79 3.13
N GLN A 171 24.42 -5.28 4.34
CA GLN A 171 25.22 -4.27 5.03
C GLN A 171 26.36 -4.96 5.80
N PHE A 172 27.23 -5.60 5.03
CA PHE A 172 28.24 -6.53 5.56
C PHE A 172 29.22 -5.84 6.51
N GLU A 173 29.57 -4.57 6.29
CA GLU A 173 30.46 -3.80 7.17
C GLU A 173 29.87 -3.59 8.57
N ALA A 174 28.58 -3.27 8.66
CA ALA A 174 27.89 -3.11 9.95
C ALA A 174 27.74 -4.47 10.67
N ALA A 175 27.42 -5.53 9.91
CA ALA A 175 27.38 -6.89 10.45
C ALA A 175 28.74 -7.32 11.03
N ILE A 176 29.83 -6.99 10.35
CA ILE A 176 31.20 -7.26 10.82
C ILE A 176 31.47 -6.57 12.16
N GLN A 177 31.07 -5.30 12.34
CA GLN A 177 31.25 -4.59 13.61
C GLN A 177 30.49 -5.27 14.76
N CYS A 178 29.22 -5.62 14.54
CA CYS A 178 28.42 -6.33 15.54
C CYS A 178 29.02 -7.70 15.89
N TYR A 179 29.46 -8.49 14.90
CA TYR A 179 30.10 -9.78 15.16
C TYR A 179 31.45 -9.63 15.89
N GLN A 180 32.21 -8.57 15.64
CA GLN A 180 33.44 -8.29 16.38
C GLN A 180 33.17 -7.99 17.85
N GLU A 181 32.13 -7.21 18.18
CA GLU A 181 31.73 -7.00 19.57
C GLU A 181 31.27 -8.30 20.22
N VAL A 182 30.54 -9.17 19.52
CA VAL A 182 30.15 -10.49 20.06
C VAL A 182 31.39 -11.35 20.35
N VAL A 183 32.34 -11.45 19.41
CA VAL A 183 33.56 -12.26 19.59
C VAL A 183 34.39 -11.77 20.78
N LYS A 184 34.37 -10.47 21.09
CA LYS A 184 35.10 -9.89 22.23
C LYS A 184 34.59 -10.42 23.57
N TYR A 185 33.28 -10.61 23.72
CA TYR A 185 32.67 -11.07 24.98
C TYR A 185 32.40 -12.58 25.00
N SER A 186 32.16 -13.19 23.84
CA SER A 186 31.88 -14.62 23.69
C SER A 186 32.49 -15.16 22.38
N PRO A 187 33.81 -15.47 22.38
CA PRO A 187 34.44 -16.10 21.23
C PRO A 187 33.85 -17.49 20.97
N ASP A 188 33.20 -17.66 19.82
CA ASP A 188 32.56 -18.91 19.43
C ASP A 188 32.79 -19.19 17.93
N TYR A 189 32.94 -20.47 17.58
CA TYR A 189 33.28 -20.88 16.21
C TYR A 189 32.20 -20.47 15.19
N LEU A 190 30.91 -20.42 15.58
CA LEU A 190 29.83 -19.97 14.71
C LEU A 190 29.95 -18.50 14.40
N ILE A 191 30.37 -17.68 15.36
CA ILE A 191 30.50 -16.24 15.17
C ILE A 191 31.68 -15.91 14.26
N TYR A 192 32.81 -16.60 14.43
CA TYR A 192 33.94 -16.51 13.50
C TYR A 192 33.56 -16.98 12.08
N TYR A 193 32.75 -18.03 11.96
CA TYR A 193 32.24 -18.48 10.67
C TYR A 193 31.34 -17.44 10.00
N GLN A 194 30.39 -16.85 10.73
CA GLN A 194 29.52 -15.79 10.19
C GLN A 194 30.29 -14.54 9.79
N LEU A 195 31.29 -14.16 10.59
CA LEU A 195 32.23 -13.09 10.26
C LEU A 195 32.97 -13.37 8.94
N GLY A 196 33.47 -14.60 8.76
CA GLY A 196 34.12 -15.04 7.52
C GLY A 196 33.20 -14.91 6.30
N LEU A 197 31.93 -15.30 6.42
CA LEU A 197 30.95 -15.16 5.35
C LEU A 197 30.71 -13.70 4.95
N CYS A 198 30.56 -12.79 5.92
CA CYS A 198 30.42 -11.35 5.62
C CYS A 198 31.67 -10.80 4.90
N LEU A 199 32.87 -11.21 5.33
CA LEU A 199 34.14 -10.79 4.72
C LEU A 199 34.29 -11.31 3.27
N THR A 200 33.78 -12.51 2.97
CA THR A 200 33.72 -13.06 1.61
C THR A 200 32.86 -12.19 0.69
N GLN A 201 31.73 -11.68 1.16
CA GLN A 201 30.81 -10.86 0.34
C GLN A 201 31.44 -9.53 -0.07
N ILE A 202 32.20 -8.90 0.82
CA ILE A 202 32.96 -7.67 0.52
C ILE A 202 34.33 -7.95 -0.13
N LYS A 203 34.57 -9.19 -0.57
CA LYS A 203 35.78 -9.63 -1.30
C LYS A 203 37.08 -9.42 -0.51
N GLN A 204 37.00 -9.37 0.82
CA GLN A 204 38.17 -9.37 1.70
C GLN A 204 38.64 -10.80 1.94
N TRP A 205 39.13 -11.44 0.88
CA TRP A 205 39.43 -12.87 0.85
C TRP A 205 40.43 -13.30 1.94
N GLU A 206 41.44 -12.49 2.21
CA GLU A 206 42.47 -12.80 3.21
C GLU A 206 41.91 -12.79 4.64
N SER A 207 41.10 -11.77 4.96
CA SER A 207 40.38 -11.69 6.24
C SER A 207 39.34 -12.81 6.39
N ALA A 208 38.64 -13.16 5.31
CA ALA A 208 37.68 -14.26 5.30
C ALA A 208 38.36 -15.62 5.55
N ILE A 209 39.50 -15.86 4.89
CA ILE A 209 40.33 -17.05 5.10
C ILE A 209 40.74 -17.14 6.59
N ASN A 210 41.25 -16.06 7.18
CA ASN A 210 41.64 -16.04 8.58
C ASN A 210 40.43 -16.31 9.51
N ALA A 211 39.27 -15.72 9.25
CA ALA A 211 38.06 -15.97 10.03
C ALA A 211 37.60 -17.43 9.95
N PHE A 212 37.64 -18.06 8.77
CA PHE A 212 37.34 -19.49 8.61
C PHE A 212 38.40 -20.39 9.28
N GLU A 213 39.68 -20.03 9.21
CA GLU A 213 40.75 -20.75 9.92
C GLU A 213 40.56 -20.69 11.44
N ASN A 214 40.19 -19.55 12.00
CA ASN A 214 39.84 -19.41 13.42
C ASN A 214 38.62 -20.27 13.80
N ALA A 215 37.58 -20.29 12.95
CA ALA A 215 36.42 -21.17 13.17
C ALA A 215 36.82 -22.66 13.17
N ILE A 216 37.71 -23.07 12.25
CA ILE A 216 38.26 -24.43 12.20
C ILE A 216 39.15 -24.71 13.42
N GLN A 217 39.92 -23.74 13.89
CA GLN A 217 40.77 -23.92 15.07
C GLN A 217 39.93 -24.14 16.34
N LEU A 218 38.85 -23.37 16.51
CA LEU A 218 37.93 -23.49 17.65
C LEU A 218 37.08 -24.76 17.57
N GLN A 219 36.64 -25.15 16.36
CA GLN A 219 35.91 -26.39 16.13
C GLN A 219 36.49 -27.15 14.92
N PRO A 220 37.50 -28.02 15.12
CA PRO A 220 38.21 -28.74 14.04
C PRO A 220 37.36 -29.69 13.20
N ASN A 221 36.14 -29.99 13.66
CA ASN A 221 35.20 -30.82 12.93
C ASN A 221 34.13 -29.99 12.21
N TYR A 222 34.12 -28.66 12.27
CA TYR A 222 33.07 -27.85 11.66
C TYR A 222 33.20 -27.79 10.13
N ALA A 223 32.52 -28.71 9.47
CA ALA A 223 32.56 -28.91 8.02
C ALA A 223 32.22 -27.66 7.16
N PRO A 224 31.22 -26.81 7.49
CA PRO A 224 30.94 -25.61 6.70
C PRO A 224 32.16 -24.69 6.50
N ALA A 225 32.98 -24.51 7.54
CA ALA A 225 34.17 -23.65 7.44
C ALA A 225 35.23 -24.20 6.47
N TYR A 226 35.43 -25.53 6.40
CA TYR A 226 36.31 -26.15 5.41
C TYR A 226 35.82 -25.93 3.97
N SER A 227 34.50 -25.92 3.79
CA SER A 227 33.85 -25.73 2.51
C SER A 227 33.98 -24.30 1.96
N ASP A 228 33.66 -23.32 2.78
CA ASP A 228 33.73 -21.91 2.39
C ASP A 228 35.17 -21.40 2.29
N LEU A 229 36.09 -21.95 3.10
CA LEU A 229 37.53 -21.75 2.94
C LEU A 229 38.03 -22.30 1.58
N GLY A 230 37.68 -23.54 1.25
CA GLY A 230 38.12 -24.16 0.00
C GLY A 230 37.60 -23.43 -1.25
N MET A 231 36.38 -22.91 -1.20
CA MET A 231 35.82 -22.09 -2.27
C MET A 231 36.46 -20.71 -2.36
N SER A 232 36.69 -20.05 -1.23
CA SER A 232 37.41 -18.77 -1.18
C SER A 232 38.81 -18.90 -1.81
N LEU A 233 39.48 -20.03 -1.59
CA LEU A 233 40.77 -20.36 -2.22
C LEU A 233 40.66 -20.65 -3.72
N ILE A 234 39.62 -21.35 -4.19
CA ILE A 234 39.39 -21.61 -5.63
C ILE A 234 39.13 -20.30 -6.38
N ILE A 235 38.29 -19.44 -5.82
CA ILE A 235 37.96 -18.13 -6.40
C ILE A 235 39.19 -17.22 -6.41
N SER A 236 40.05 -17.31 -5.38
CA SER A 236 41.33 -16.59 -5.34
C SER A 236 42.43 -17.20 -6.23
N GLY A 237 42.11 -18.20 -7.08
CA GLY A 237 43.02 -18.82 -8.05
C GLY A 237 43.87 -19.99 -7.51
N LEU A 238 43.68 -20.40 -6.26
CA LEU A 238 44.42 -21.47 -5.59
C LEU A 238 43.66 -22.81 -5.64
N PHE A 239 43.37 -23.28 -6.85
CA PHE A 239 42.49 -24.44 -7.13
C PHE A 239 42.85 -25.71 -6.34
N GLU A 240 44.12 -26.15 -6.40
CA GLU A 240 44.56 -27.38 -5.73
C GLU A 240 44.47 -27.29 -4.19
N LYS A 241 44.75 -26.11 -3.64
CA LYS A 241 44.62 -25.87 -2.20
C LYS A 241 43.15 -25.90 -1.78
N GLY A 242 42.28 -25.26 -2.56
CA GLY A 242 40.85 -25.27 -2.26
C GLY A 242 40.22 -26.67 -2.33
N ILE A 243 40.60 -27.48 -3.33
CA ILE A 243 40.20 -28.89 -3.42
C ILE A 243 40.72 -29.69 -2.22
N SER A 244 41.95 -29.43 -1.77
CA SER A 244 42.53 -30.10 -0.60
C SER A 244 41.72 -29.82 0.67
N PHE A 245 41.35 -28.57 0.95
CA PHE A 245 40.53 -28.23 2.12
C PHE A 245 39.11 -28.81 2.03
N LEU A 246 38.52 -28.84 0.84
CA LEU A 246 37.22 -29.49 0.62
C LEU A 246 37.29 -31.01 0.89
N LYS A 247 38.37 -31.68 0.47
CA LYS A 247 38.62 -33.10 0.78
C LYS A 247 38.83 -33.35 2.27
N GLN A 248 39.53 -32.44 2.95
CA GLN A 248 39.72 -32.52 4.40
C GLN A 248 38.40 -32.40 5.14
N GLY A 249 37.55 -31.44 4.76
CA GLY A 249 36.19 -31.34 5.29
C GLY A 249 35.43 -32.66 5.14
N ILE A 250 35.39 -33.20 3.92
CA ILE A 250 34.73 -34.49 3.61
C ILE A 250 35.24 -35.61 4.52
N GLN A 251 36.56 -35.70 4.73
CA GLN A 251 37.15 -36.72 5.59
C GLN A 251 36.77 -36.53 7.06
N LYS A 252 36.63 -35.29 7.52
CA LYS A 252 36.35 -34.94 8.92
C LYS A 252 34.90 -35.20 9.32
N GLN A 253 33.95 -34.89 8.46
CA GLN A 253 32.53 -35.21 8.70
C GLN A 253 31.87 -35.82 7.46
N PRO A 254 32.19 -37.08 7.10
CA PRO A 254 31.64 -37.72 5.91
C PRO A 254 30.12 -37.72 5.88
N GLN A 255 29.47 -37.91 7.04
CA GLN A 255 28.02 -37.90 7.17
C GLN A 255 27.41 -36.51 6.91
N PHE A 256 28.00 -35.43 7.43
CA PHE A 256 27.53 -34.06 7.15
C PHE A 256 27.55 -33.76 5.66
N TYR A 257 28.64 -34.15 4.99
CA TYR A 257 28.75 -33.97 3.56
C TYR A 257 27.78 -34.88 2.79
N GLN A 258 27.57 -36.13 3.21
CA GLN A 258 26.53 -37.01 2.65
C GLN A 258 25.11 -36.45 2.85
N ASP A 259 24.81 -35.83 3.99
CA ASP A 259 23.51 -35.22 4.27
C ASP A 259 23.31 -33.93 3.46
N LEU A 260 24.32 -33.05 3.43
CA LEU A 260 24.36 -31.81 2.63
C LEU A 260 24.15 -32.11 1.14
N THR A 261 24.70 -33.23 0.67
CA THR A 261 24.62 -33.67 -0.72
C THR A 261 23.42 -34.59 -1.01
N GLY A 262 22.80 -35.22 -0.02
CA GLY A 262 21.63 -36.09 -0.18
C GLY A 262 20.28 -35.36 -0.09
N ASN A 263 20.20 -34.24 0.63
CA ASN A 263 18.95 -33.56 0.92
C ASN A 263 18.71 -32.36 -0.02
N LYS A 264 17.60 -32.34 -0.78
CA LYS A 264 17.18 -31.17 -1.58
C LYS A 264 16.78 -29.97 -0.71
N THR A 265 16.48 -30.21 0.57
CA THR A 265 15.92 -29.25 1.54
C THR A 265 16.95 -28.65 2.51
N LEU A 266 18.20 -29.13 2.53
CA LEU A 266 19.30 -28.52 3.30
C LEU A 266 20.02 -27.43 2.50
N SER A 267 19.27 -26.59 1.78
CA SER A 267 19.75 -25.24 1.46
C SER A 267 19.80 -24.42 2.75
N THR A 268 20.61 -24.84 3.72
CA THR A 268 20.92 -24.03 4.89
C THR A 268 21.60 -22.76 4.39
N ARG A 269 21.04 -21.65 4.85
CA ARG A 269 21.12 -20.27 4.34
C ARG A 269 22.52 -19.66 4.11
N ASN A 270 23.61 -20.40 4.25
CA ASN A 270 24.98 -19.86 4.23
C ASN A 270 26.02 -20.69 3.45
N ILE A 271 25.68 -21.86 2.92
CA ILE A 271 26.59 -22.58 2.01
C ILE A 271 26.09 -22.34 0.60
N ASN A 272 26.92 -21.68 -0.22
CA ASN A 272 26.61 -21.37 -1.62
C ASN A 272 26.12 -22.64 -2.34
N SER A 273 25.02 -22.57 -3.10
CA SER A 273 24.45 -23.72 -3.84
C SER A 273 25.45 -24.29 -4.86
N LEU A 274 26.29 -23.39 -5.44
CA LEU A 274 27.76 -23.45 -5.36
C LEU A 274 28.37 -24.79 -4.92
N VAL A 275 28.76 -24.74 -3.66
CA VAL A 275 29.55 -25.72 -2.94
C VAL A 275 28.78 -27.02 -2.76
N ILE A 276 27.46 -26.97 -2.53
CA ILE A 276 26.64 -28.18 -2.30
C ILE A 276 26.62 -29.08 -3.54
N ASN A 277 26.42 -28.51 -4.73
CA ASN A 277 26.48 -29.27 -5.97
C ASN A 277 27.90 -29.76 -6.27
N PHE A 278 28.92 -28.95 -5.97
CA PHE A 278 30.31 -29.36 -6.10
C PHE A 278 30.67 -30.54 -5.19
N LEU A 279 30.20 -30.52 -3.94
CA LEU A 279 30.41 -31.57 -2.94
C LEU A 279 29.68 -32.87 -3.31
N ARG A 280 28.48 -32.81 -3.91
CA ARG A 280 27.75 -33.99 -4.43
C ARG A 280 28.60 -34.79 -5.40
N LEU A 281 29.32 -34.07 -6.23
CA LEU A 281 30.11 -34.62 -7.33
C LEU A 281 31.47 -35.15 -6.85
N LEU A 282 32.00 -34.61 -5.75
CA LEU A 282 33.19 -35.14 -5.08
C LEU A 282 32.92 -36.42 -4.24
N LEU A 283 31.67 -36.66 -3.83
CA LEU A 283 31.28 -37.80 -2.97
C LEU A 283 30.80 -39.05 -3.71
N SER A 284 30.61 -39.00 -5.04
CA SER A 284 30.13 -40.13 -5.84
C SER A 284 31.21 -41.21 -6.06
N PRO A 285 30.89 -42.53 -6.01
CA PRO A 285 31.90 -43.60 -5.99
C PRO A 285 32.65 -43.89 -7.31
N SER A 286 32.42 -43.12 -8.37
CA SER A 286 33.06 -43.32 -9.67
C SER A 286 33.71 -42.04 -10.20
N ILE A 287 34.83 -42.23 -10.92
CA ILE A 287 35.64 -41.31 -11.76
C ILE A 287 34.92 -39.97 -12.06
N PRO A 288 35.61 -38.80 -11.94
CA PRO A 288 35.01 -37.45 -11.94
C PRO A 288 33.87 -37.33 -12.96
N PRO A 289 32.60 -37.26 -12.50
CA PRO A 289 31.46 -37.41 -13.40
C PRO A 289 31.38 -36.22 -14.35
N ILE A 290 31.00 -36.45 -15.61
CA ILE A 290 30.75 -35.40 -16.59
C ILE A 290 29.80 -34.31 -16.05
N GLU A 291 28.86 -34.71 -15.20
CA GLU A 291 27.89 -33.88 -14.51
C GLU A 291 28.54 -32.79 -13.64
N LEU A 292 29.76 -33.02 -13.13
CA LEU A 292 30.56 -32.04 -12.36
C LEU A 292 30.93 -30.86 -13.21
N TYR A 293 31.44 -31.15 -14.39
CA TYR A 293 31.93 -30.16 -15.31
C TYR A 293 30.78 -29.37 -15.96
N ILE A 294 29.67 -30.04 -16.31
CA ILE A 294 28.45 -29.36 -16.80
C ILE A 294 27.86 -28.46 -15.72
N GLY A 295 27.77 -28.95 -14.49
CA GLY A 295 27.24 -28.20 -13.34
C GLY A 295 28.06 -26.94 -13.06
N LEU A 296 29.37 -27.06 -12.92
CA LEU A 296 30.27 -25.93 -12.68
C LEU A 296 30.26 -24.93 -13.84
N SER A 297 30.21 -25.41 -15.08
CA SER A 297 30.12 -24.53 -16.24
C SER A 297 28.87 -23.66 -16.21
N LYS A 298 27.70 -24.28 -16.00
CA LYS A 298 26.43 -23.57 -15.88
C LYS A 298 26.45 -22.50 -14.78
N MET A 299 27.18 -22.75 -13.70
CA MET A 299 27.29 -21.81 -12.58
C MET A 299 28.21 -20.64 -12.90
N LEU A 300 29.28 -20.90 -13.64
CA LEU A 300 30.25 -19.89 -14.04
C LEU A 300 29.82 -19.11 -15.28
N SER A 301 28.92 -19.63 -16.12
CA SER A 301 28.56 -19.01 -17.41
C SER A 301 28.09 -17.55 -17.29
N ASN A 302 27.46 -17.18 -16.18
CA ASN A 302 26.91 -15.84 -15.98
C ASN A 302 27.97 -14.80 -15.60
N PHE A 303 29.07 -15.24 -14.98
CA PHE A 303 30.08 -14.34 -14.39
C PHE A 303 31.44 -14.48 -15.08
N TYR A 304 31.74 -15.68 -15.57
CA TYR A 304 33.03 -16.12 -16.08
C TYR A 304 32.84 -17.15 -17.24
N PRO A 305 32.44 -16.70 -18.45
CA PRO A 305 32.09 -17.59 -19.57
C PRO A 305 33.27 -18.43 -20.10
N ASP A 306 34.50 -17.93 -20.01
CA ASP A 306 35.68 -18.68 -20.48
C ASP A 306 36.07 -19.82 -19.53
N PRO A 307 36.16 -19.60 -18.18
CA PRO A 307 36.24 -20.72 -17.23
C PRO A 307 35.10 -21.74 -17.37
N ALA A 308 33.88 -21.28 -17.70
CA ALA A 308 32.75 -22.16 -17.95
C ALA A 308 32.93 -23.05 -19.19
N LEU A 309 33.48 -22.53 -20.29
CA LEU A 309 33.75 -23.31 -21.51
C LEU A 309 34.87 -24.34 -21.31
N ILE A 310 35.91 -24.00 -20.54
CA ILE A 310 36.99 -24.93 -20.17
C ILE A 310 36.43 -26.12 -19.40
N LEU A 311 35.43 -25.87 -18.54
CA LEU A 311 34.74 -26.93 -17.83
C LEU A 311 33.89 -27.77 -18.79
N LEU A 312 33.10 -27.19 -19.71
CA LEU A 312 32.35 -27.99 -20.69
C LEU A 312 33.25 -28.82 -21.60
N GLN A 313 34.46 -28.34 -21.90
CA GLN A 313 35.41 -29.13 -22.69
C GLN A 313 35.83 -30.38 -21.94
N LYS A 314 36.15 -30.25 -20.65
CA LYS A 314 36.42 -31.40 -19.78
C LYS A 314 35.20 -32.32 -19.65
N ALA A 315 33.98 -31.77 -19.69
CA ALA A 315 32.75 -32.56 -19.72
C ALA A 315 32.63 -33.38 -21.01
N GLN A 316 32.83 -32.71 -22.14
CA GLN A 316 32.75 -33.29 -23.48
C GLN A 316 33.78 -34.41 -23.69
N ASP A 317 35.00 -34.23 -23.17
CA ASP A 317 36.06 -35.25 -23.21
C ASP A 317 35.65 -36.55 -22.50
N ILE A 318 34.72 -36.47 -21.53
CA ILE A 318 34.24 -37.60 -20.73
C ILE A 318 33.04 -38.29 -21.39
N ALA A 319 32.03 -37.53 -21.86
CA ALA A 319 30.90 -38.09 -22.59
C ALA A 319 30.57 -37.24 -23.84
N PRO A 320 31.08 -37.63 -25.01
CA PRO A 320 30.99 -36.83 -26.23
C PRO A 320 29.58 -36.78 -26.85
N ASN A 321 28.61 -37.57 -26.36
CA ASN A 321 27.24 -37.65 -26.90
C ASN A 321 26.18 -37.24 -25.86
N ASN A 322 26.45 -36.27 -24.98
CA ASN A 322 25.50 -35.86 -23.94
C ASN A 322 24.68 -34.61 -24.34
N PHE A 323 23.34 -34.73 -24.36
CA PHE A 323 22.41 -33.65 -24.73
C PHE A 323 22.63 -32.35 -23.94
N LEU A 324 22.85 -32.43 -22.63
CA LEU A 324 22.97 -31.26 -21.77
C LEU A 324 24.27 -30.49 -21.98
N VAL A 325 25.36 -31.18 -22.35
CA VAL A 325 26.64 -30.53 -22.71
C VAL A 325 26.43 -29.61 -23.89
N TYR A 326 25.84 -30.14 -24.96
CA TYR A 326 25.60 -29.39 -26.19
C TYR A 326 24.54 -28.31 -26.02
N LEU A 327 23.48 -28.55 -25.24
CA LEU A 327 22.50 -27.52 -24.88
C LEU A 327 23.20 -26.37 -24.12
N LYS A 328 24.13 -26.67 -23.20
CA LYS A 328 24.86 -25.65 -22.44
C LYS A 328 25.91 -24.90 -23.26
N TYR A 329 26.59 -25.58 -24.17
CA TYR A 329 27.39 -24.89 -25.18
C TYR A 329 26.52 -23.91 -25.96
N GLY A 330 25.35 -24.36 -26.44
CA GLY A 330 24.41 -23.51 -27.15
C GLY A 330 23.95 -22.30 -26.33
N ASP A 331 23.61 -22.48 -25.06
CA ASP A 331 23.21 -21.39 -24.16
C ASP A 331 24.33 -20.36 -23.98
N ILE A 332 25.58 -20.82 -23.84
CA ILE A 332 26.75 -19.93 -23.68
C ILE A 332 27.03 -19.17 -24.98
N PHE A 333 26.99 -19.86 -26.13
CA PHE A 333 27.18 -19.24 -27.42
C PHE A 333 26.06 -18.24 -27.74
N TYR A 334 24.80 -18.57 -27.41
CA TYR A 334 23.66 -17.70 -27.64
C TYR A 334 23.67 -16.45 -26.74
N ASN A 335 23.78 -16.62 -25.42
CA ASN A 335 23.59 -15.52 -24.46
C ASN A 335 24.85 -14.67 -24.24
N TYR A 336 26.03 -15.29 -24.28
CA TYR A 336 27.27 -14.63 -23.84
C TYR A 336 28.26 -14.38 -24.98
N LYS A 337 28.35 -15.26 -25.98
CA LYS A 337 29.21 -15.05 -27.16
C LYS A 337 28.46 -14.45 -28.37
N GLN A 338 27.13 -14.44 -28.35
CA GLN A 338 26.25 -13.99 -29.44
C GLN A 338 26.51 -14.69 -30.79
N ASP A 339 26.97 -15.94 -30.75
CA ASP A 339 27.22 -16.75 -31.93
C ASP A 339 26.05 -17.71 -32.19
N TYR A 340 25.09 -17.24 -33.00
CA TYR A 340 23.82 -17.93 -33.19
C TYR A 340 23.89 -19.14 -34.11
N VAL A 341 24.89 -19.20 -34.99
CA VAL A 341 25.11 -20.36 -35.88
C VAL A 341 25.71 -21.49 -35.05
N GLU A 342 26.71 -21.20 -34.25
CA GLU A 342 27.37 -22.14 -33.36
C GLU A 342 26.40 -22.59 -32.27
N ALA A 343 25.58 -21.67 -31.72
CA ALA A 343 24.50 -22.03 -30.81
C ALA A 343 23.46 -22.97 -31.47
N PHE A 344 23.06 -22.68 -32.71
CA PHE A 344 22.12 -23.51 -33.45
C PHE A 344 22.69 -24.90 -33.76
N GLN A 345 23.96 -24.98 -34.15
CA GLN A 345 24.68 -26.24 -34.34
C GLN A 345 24.77 -27.03 -33.03
N CYS A 346 25.05 -26.36 -31.91
CA CYS A 346 25.05 -26.96 -30.59
C CYS A 346 23.65 -27.50 -30.21
N TYR A 347 22.57 -26.78 -30.51
CA TYR A 347 21.21 -27.27 -30.24
C TYR A 347 20.81 -28.45 -31.15
N LEU A 348 21.23 -28.46 -32.41
CA LEU A 348 21.05 -29.62 -33.29
C LEU A 348 21.88 -30.82 -32.83
N ALA A 349 23.12 -30.59 -32.42
CA ALA A 349 23.99 -31.61 -31.85
C ALA A 349 23.41 -32.17 -30.54
N ALA A 350 22.78 -31.32 -29.72
CA ALA A 350 22.03 -31.76 -28.55
C ALA A 350 20.94 -32.76 -28.98
N ASN A 351 20.05 -32.40 -29.90
CA ASN A 351 18.97 -33.29 -30.37
C ASN A 351 19.49 -34.61 -30.99
N LEU A 352 20.58 -34.55 -31.76
CA LEU A 352 21.21 -35.75 -32.33
C LEU A 352 21.81 -36.65 -31.23
N SER A 353 22.40 -36.04 -30.20
CA SER A 353 23.00 -36.75 -29.07
C SER A 353 21.95 -37.38 -28.15
N ASP A 354 20.76 -36.78 -28.01
CA ASP A 354 19.63 -37.37 -27.28
C ASP A 354 19.16 -38.67 -27.93
N PHE A 355 19.05 -38.69 -29.26
CA PHE A 355 18.71 -39.89 -30.06
C PHE A 355 19.74 -41.03 -29.93
N LEU A 356 21.00 -40.68 -29.66
CA LEU A 356 22.11 -41.63 -29.52
C LEU A 356 22.37 -42.06 -28.07
N SER A 357 21.67 -41.48 -27.10
CA SER A 357 21.85 -41.76 -25.67
C SER A 357 20.84 -42.79 -25.16
N VAL A 358 21.30 -43.73 -24.32
CA VAL A 358 20.42 -44.64 -23.59
C VAL A 358 19.88 -43.91 -22.36
N ILE A 359 18.69 -43.32 -22.52
CA ILE A 359 17.70 -42.86 -21.52
C ILE A 359 18.29 -42.30 -20.20
N ASP A 360 18.32 -40.95 -20.09
CA ASP A 360 18.40 -40.22 -18.82
C ASP A 360 17.01 -39.69 -18.41
N ASN A 361 16.51 -40.14 -17.25
CA ASN A 361 15.11 -40.06 -16.77
C ASN A 361 14.77 -38.82 -15.93
N THR A 362 15.55 -37.74 -15.98
CA THR A 362 15.45 -36.63 -15.01
C THR A 362 14.54 -35.45 -15.43
N ILE A 363 14.20 -35.30 -16.71
CA ILE A 363 13.31 -34.24 -17.23
C ILE A 363 12.26 -34.91 -18.13
N SER A 364 11.00 -34.50 -18.02
CA SER A 364 9.93 -35.07 -18.84
C SER A 364 10.21 -34.85 -20.32
N TRP A 365 9.73 -35.75 -21.16
CA TRP A 365 9.92 -35.63 -22.60
C TRP A 365 9.30 -34.32 -23.11
N GLU A 366 8.11 -33.94 -22.62
CA GLU A 366 7.44 -32.68 -23.00
C GLU A 366 8.27 -31.44 -22.61
N GLU A 367 8.90 -31.44 -21.43
CA GLU A 367 9.73 -30.31 -20.99
C GLU A 367 11.05 -30.24 -21.78
N LYS A 368 11.66 -31.38 -22.12
CA LYS A 368 12.83 -31.43 -23.03
C LYS A 368 12.47 -30.87 -24.40
N GLN A 369 11.32 -31.27 -24.95
CA GLN A 369 10.82 -30.77 -26.23
C GLN A 369 10.52 -29.28 -26.19
N ALA A 370 9.83 -28.78 -25.15
CA ALA A 370 9.55 -27.35 -24.99
C ALA A 370 10.84 -26.52 -24.92
N ARG A 371 11.85 -26.93 -24.15
CA ARG A 371 13.13 -26.21 -24.04
C ARG A 371 13.92 -26.23 -25.34
N TYR A 372 13.98 -27.39 -26.00
CA TYR A 372 14.64 -27.54 -27.30
C TYR A 372 13.99 -26.67 -28.38
N HIS A 373 12.66 -26.75 -28.52
CA HIS A 373 11.94 -25.94 -29.51
C HIS A 373 12.01 -24.45 -29.20
N LEU A 374 12.01 -24.04 -27.93
CA LEU A 374 12.22 -22.64 -27.55
C LEU A 374 13.61 -22.15 -27.97
N ALA A 375 14.66 -22.92 -27.69
CA ALA A 375 16.04 -22.59 -28.05
C ALA A 375 16.22 -22.48 -29.58
N LEU A 376 15.67 -23.45 -30.34
CA LEU A 376 15.67 -23.38 -31.80
C LEU A 376 14.82 -22.23 -32.35
N GLY A 377 13.66 -21.95 -31.74
CA GLY A 377 12.81 -20.81 -32.10
C GLY A 377 13.57 -19.50 -31.97
N LYS A 378 14.25 -19.30 -30.83
CA LYS A 378 15.13 -18.15 -30.56
C LYS A 378 16.30 -18.03 -31.55
N CYS A 379 16.99 -19.14 -31.87
CA CYS A 379 18.05 -19.13 -32.89
C CYS A 379 17.51 -18.82 -34.28
N ARG A 380 16.43 -19.48 -34.71
CA ARG A 380 15.82 -19.27 -36.02
C ARG A 380 15.31 -17.85 -36.19
N LEU A 381 14.76 -17.25 -35.13
CA LEU A 381 14.39 -15.84 -35.12
C LEU A 381 15.61 -14.93 -35.38
N LYS A 382 16.75 -15.19 -34.73
CA LYS A 382 18.01 -14.45 -34.95
C LYS A 382 18.66 -14.72 -36.31
N LEU A 383 18.45 -15.91 -36.87
CA LEU A 383 18.90 -16.33 -38.20
C LEU A 383 17.90 -15.97 -39.31
N ASN A 384 16.89 -15.14 -39.03
CA ASN A 384 15.86 -14.68 -39.97
C ASN A 384 15.02 -15.81 -40.62
N CYS A 385 14.95 -16.98 -39.99
CA CYS A 385 14.17 -18.15 -40.41
C CYS A 385 12.76 -18.12 -39.77
N TYR A 386 11.97 -17.11 -40.10
CA TYR A 386 10.76 -16.74 -39.34
C TYR A 386 9.65 -17.80 -39.36
N GLN A 387 9.36 -18.41 -40.50
CA GLN A 387 8.33 -19.45 -40.61
C GLN A 387 8.66 -20.67 -39.75
N GLN A 388 9.93 -21.08 -39.73
CA GLN A 388 10.37 -22.18 -38.87
C GLN A 388 10.46 -21.78 -37.38
N ALA A 389 10.64 -20.49 -37.08
CA ALA A 389 10.59 -19.97 -35.71
C ALA A 389 9.15 -19.97 -35.17
N ILE A 390 8.16 -19.54 -35.98
CA ILE A 390 6.73 -19.60 -35.64
C ILE A 390 6.31 -21.03 -35.31
N ALA A 391 6.67 -21.99 -36.17
CA ALA A 391 6.36 -23.40 -35.95
C ALA A 391 6.91 -23.88 -34.60
N ASN A 392 8.17 -23.55 -34.29
CA ASN A 392 8.77 -23.89 -33.01
C ASN A 392 8.04 -23.25 -31.82
N PHE A 393 7.75 -21.94 -31.85
CA PHE A 393 7.08 -21.28 -30.72
C PHE A 393 5.66 -21.79 -30.50
N LYS A 394 4.92 -22.11 -31.56
CA LYS A 394 3.62 -22.78 -31.45
C LYS A 394 3.76 -24.16 -30.79
N THR A 395 4.73 -24.96 -31.22
CA THR A 395 5.03 -26.25 -30.59
C THR A 395 5.41 -26.10 -29.10
N VAL A 396 6.12 -25.04 -28.72
CA VAL A 396 6.41 -24.75 -27.30
C VAL A 396 5.13 -24.49 -26.51
N ILE A 397 4.20 -23.70 -27.05
CA ILE A 397 2.91 -23.39 -26.41
C ILE A 397 2.04 -24.65 -26.28
N ASP A 398 2.07 -25.54 -27.28
CA ASP A 398 1.36 -26.82 -27.24
C ASP A 398 1.89 -27.73 -26.12
N PHE A 399 3.21 -27.73 -25.88
CA PHE A 399 3.83 -28.48 -24.78
C PHE A 399 3.75 -27.78 -23.43
N ASN A 400 3.78 -26.44 -23.39
CA ASN A 400 3.74 -25.64 -22.17
C ASN A 400 3.19 -24.22 -22.43
N TYR A 401 1.90 -24.03 -22.15
CA TYR A 401 1.20 -22.76 -22.34
C TYR A 401 1.57 -21.65 -21.33
N ASN A 402 2.29 -21.96 -20.26
CA ASN A 402 2.67 -20.96 -19.24
C ASN A 402 3.99 -20.26 -19.55
N LEU A 403 4.64 -20.60 -20.66
CA LEU A 403 5.96 -20.07 -21.00
C LEU A 403 5.85 -18.75 -21.77
N VAL A 404 5.88 -17.64 -21.04
CA VAL A 404 5.68 -16.27 -21.57
C VAL A 404 6.67 -15.93 -22.70
N GLU A 405 7.91 -16.44 -22.63
CA GLU A 405 8.93 -16.22 -23.67
C GLU A 405 8.55 -16.78 -25.03
N ALA A 406 7.70 -17.82 -25.08
CA ALA A 406 7.21 -18.38 -26.33
C ALA A 406 6.23 -17.43 -27.02
N TYR A 407 5.32 -16.79 -26.28
CA TYR A 407 4.38 -15.78 -26.81
C TYR A 407 5.12 -14.54 -27.30
N TYR A 408 6.13 -14.08 -26.55
CA TYR A 408 6.96 -12.96 -26.95
C TYR A 408 7.74 -13.27 -28.24
N GLY A 409 8.42 -14.42 -28.31
CA GLY A 409 9.12 -14.86 -29.52
C GLY A 409 8.20 -15.09 -30.72
N LEU A 410 6.99 -15.62 -30.48
CA LEU A 410 5.95 -15.78 -31.49
C LEU A 410 5.50 -14.43 -32.06
N GLY A 411 5.23 -13.44 -31.20
CA GLY A 411 4.87 -12.09 -31.62
C GLY A 411 5.94 -11.44 -32.50
N GLN A 412 7.22 -11.61 -32.15
CA GLN A 412 8.34 -11.13 -32.98
C GLN A 412 8.40 -11.83 -34.34
N ALA A 413 8.25 -13.16 -34.38
CA ALA A 413 8.31 -13.93 -35.62
C ALA A 413 7.12 -13.61 -36.56
N LEU A 414 5.91 -13.48 -36.02
CA LEU A 414 4.69 -13.12 -36.76
C LEU A 414 4.76 -11.70 -37.35
N PHE A 415 5.38 -10.76 -36.62
CA PHE A 415 5.65 -9.44 -37.16
C PHE A 415 6.48 -9.51 -38.44
N HIS A 416 7.55 -10.31 -38.45
CA HIS A 416 8.41 -10.48 -39.63
C HIS A 416 7.76 -11.23 -40.80
N THR A 417 6.68 -12.00 -40.56
CA THR A 417 5.88 -12.62 -41.63
C THR A 417 4.72 -11.77 -42.10
N GLY A 418 4.46 -10.63 -41.45
CA GLY A 418 3.37 -9.70 -41.78
C GLY A 418 2.03 -10.00 -41.11
N GLU A 419 1.99 -10.95 -40.18
CA GLU A 419 0.78 -11.36 -39.43
C GLU A 419 0.56 -10.46 -38.19
N ILE A 420 0.36 -9.17 -38.42
CA ILE A 420 0.44 -8.12 -37.39
C ILE A 420 -0.62 -8.29 -36.28
N ASP A 421 -1.87 -8.61 -36.61
CA ASP A 421 -2.93 -8.76 -35.60
C ASP A 421 -2.65 -9.92 -34.63
N GLN A 422 -2.17 -11.06 -35.15
CA GLN A 422 -1.76 -12.19 -34.32
C GLN A 422 -0.54 -11.86 -33.45
N ALA A 423 0.36 -11.00 -33.93
CA ALA A 423 1.50 -10.52 -33.17
C ALA A 423 1.06 -9.62 -31.99
N ILE A 424 0.09 -8.73 -32.21
CA ILE A 424 -0.53 -7.89 -31.17
C ILE A 424 -1.19 -8.77 -30.10
N ASP A 425 -1.97 -9.77 -30.51
CA ASP A 425 -2.64 -10.68 -29.58
C ASP A 425 -1.64 -11.49 -28.73
N SER A 426 -0.54 -11.92 -29.34
CA SER A 426 0.54 -12.62 -28.63
C SER A 426 1.16 -11.75 -27.53
N LEU A 427 1.43 -10.46 -27.80
CA LEU A 427 1.95 -9.53 -26.79
C LEU A 427 0.92 -9.17 -25.70
N LYS A 428 -0.37 -9.10 -26.05
CA LYS A 428 -1.44 -8.92 -25.05
C LYS A 428 -1.50 -10.10 -24.09
N GLN A 429 -1.22 -11.33 -24.53
CA GLN A 429 -1.10 -12.47 -23.61
C GLN A 429 0.08 -12.30 -22.66
N CYS A 430 1.24 -11.80 -23.13
CA CYS A 430 2.37 -11.51 -22.24
C CYS A 430 2.00 -10.54 -21.10
N LEU A 431 1.27 -9.46 -21.42
CA LEU A 431 0.84 -8.46 -20.43
C LEU A 431 -0.22 -8.96 -19.43
N LYS A 432 -0.87 -10.11 -19.68
CA LYS A 432 -1.72 -10.75 -18.67
C LYS A 432 -0.92 -11.47 -17.59
N PHE A 433 0.26 -11.99 -17.95
CA PHE A 433 1.16 -12.64 -17.00
C PHE A 433 2.06 -11.63 -16.29
N ASP A 434 2.42 -10.53 -16.97
CA ASP A 434 3.26 -9.46 -16.42
C ASP A 434 2.74 -8.08 -16.89
N SER A 435 1.87 -7.45 -16.09
CA SER A 435 1.17 -6.21 -16.44
C SER A 435 2.02 -4.94 -16.37
N GLU A 436 3.19 -5.02 -15.73
CA GLU A 436 4.10 -3.90 -15.46
C GLU A 436 5.41 -3.99 -16.27
N SER A 437 5.52 -4.97 -17.16
CA SER A 437 6.67 -5.12 -18.05
C SER A 437 6.84 -3.92 -19.00
N ALA A 438 7.94 -3.18 -18.83
CA ALA A 438 8.34 -2.14 -19.77
C ALA A 438 8.64 -2.70 -21.16
N LEU A 439 9.26 -3.88 -21.24
CA LEU A 439 9.60 -4.57 -22.49
C LEU A 439 8.35 -4.90 -23.31
N TYR A 440 7.36 -5.55 -22.71
CA TYR A 440 6.14 -5.97 -23.41
C TYR A 440 5.27 -4.77 -23.77
N SER A 441 5.17 -3.78 -22.88
CA SER A 441 4.45 -2.52 -23.14
C SER A 441 5.08 -1.76 -24.32
N GLY A 442 6.41 -1.66 -24.38
CA GLY A 442 7.10 -1.00 -25.48
C GLY A 442 6.90 -1.72 -26.83
N TYR A 443 7.05 -3.04 -26.87
CA TYR A 443 6.83 -3.80 -28.10
C TYR A 443 5.36 -3.74 -28.57
N LEU A 444 4.40 -3.73 -27.65
CA LEU A 444 2.99 -3.57 -28.00
C LEU A 444 2.73 -2.17 -28.56
N GLY A 445 3.32 -1.14 -27.96
CA GLY A 445 3.26 0.23 -28.48
C GLY A 445 3.73 0.33 -29.93
N PHE A 446 4.86 -0.31 -30.24
CA PHE A 446 5.40 -0.39 -31.60
C PHE A 446 4.44 -1.08 -32.58
N LEU A 447 3.91 -2.26 -32.24
CA LEU A 447 2.99 -2.98 -33.13
C LEU A 447 1.68 -2.23 -33.37
N LEU A 448 1.15 -1.56 -32.35
CA LEU A 448 -0.07 -0.75 -32.47
C LEU A 448 0.13 0.40 -33.45
N ILE A 449 1.23 1.16 -33.36
CA ILE A 449 1.53 2.22 -34.32
C ILE A 449 1.77 1.63 -35.72
N TYR A 450 2.50 0.52 -35.83
CA TYR A 450 2.72 -0.15 -37.11
C TYR A 450 1.39 -0.54 -37.80
N ASN A 451 0.38 -0.89 -37.00
CA ASN A 451 -0.99 -1.19 -37.42
C ASN A 451 -1.93 0.04 -37.49
N ASN A 452 -1.37 1.25 -37.61
CA ASN A 452 -2.09 2.54 -37.71
C ASN A 452 -2.91 2.93 -36.46
N GLN A 453 -2.65 2.34 -35.29
CA GLN A 453 -3.28 2.71 -34.00
C GLN A 453 -2.35 3.63 -33.21
N ILE A 454 -2.16 4.85 -33.72
CA ILE A 454 -1.09 5.76 -33.26
C ILE A 454 -1.26 6.15 -31.79
N GLU A 455 -2.43 6.66 -31.41
CA GLU A 455 -2.69 7.13 -30.04
C GLU A 455 -2.53 6.03 -28.99
N ALA A 456 -3.07 4.85 -29.28
CA ALA A 456 -2.94 3.67 -28.41
C ALA A 456 -1.48 3.24 -28.27
N GLY A 457 -0.71 3.22 -29.36
CA GLY A 457 0.69 2.82 -29.29
C GLY A 457 1.57 3.83 -28.55
N LEU A 458 1.32 5.14 -28.73
CA LEU A 458 1.98 6.20 -27.97
C LEU A 458 1.69 6.09 -26.47
N PHE A 459 0.45 5.74 -26.09
CA PHE A 459 0.11 5.47 -24.69
C PHE A 459 0.96 4.34 -24.09
N TYR A 460 1.11 3.21 -24.80
CA TYR A 460 1.91 2.08 -24.29
C TYR A 460 3.42 2.38 -24.24
N PHE A 461 3.94 3.22 -25.13
CA PHE A 461 5.32 3.73 -25.01
C PHE A 461 5.51 4.59 -23.75
N LYS A 462 4.56 5.49 -23.45
CA LYS A 462 4.59 6.28 -22.21
C LYS A 462 4.56 5.36 -20.98
N LYS A 463 3.68 4.35 -21.01
CA LYS A 463 3.55 3.36 -19.95
C LYS A 463 4.88 2.62 -19.69
N ALA A 464 5.58 2.19 -20.75
CA ALA A 464 6.87 1.54 -20.64
C ALA A 464 7.96 2.42 -19.99
N ILE A 465 8.05 3.71 -20.38
CA ILE A 465 9.04 4.66 -19.83
C ILE A 465 8.78 5.00 -18.36
N ILE A 466 7.51 4.98 -17.94
CA ILE A 466 7.14 5.18 -16.54
C ILE A 466 7.65 4.02 -15.69
N TYR A 467 7.43 2.77 -16.13
CA TYR A 467 7.87 1.58 -15.42
C TYR A 467 9.39 1.45 -15.38
N GLU A 468 10.07 1.69 -16.51
CA GLU A 468 11.52 1.58 -16.57
C GLU A 468 12.11 2.71 -17.43
N SER A 469 12.65 3.76 -16.82
CA SER A 469 13.17 4.91 -17.58
C SER A 469 14.37 4.58 -18.46
N SER A 470 15.08 3.47 -18.20
CA SER A 470 16.21 3.00 -19.01
C SER A 470 15.79 2.67 -20.46
N VAL A 471 14.50 2.35 -20.68
CA VAL A 471 13.99 1.89 -21.98
C VAL A 471 13.71 3.01 -22.97
N ALA A 472 13.85 4.28 -22.56
CA ALA A 472 13.61 5.44 -23.40
C ALA A 472 14.43 5.42 -24.70
N ASN A 473 15.74 5.14 -24.61
CA ASN A 473 16.62 5.05 -25.78
C ASN A 473 16.19 3.94 -26.75
N TRP A 474 15.67 2.84 -26.21
CA TRP A 474 15.16 1.73 -27.02
C TRP A 474 13.85 2.12 -27.74
N ILE A 475 12.95 2.82 -27.06
CA ILE A 475 11.70 3.34 -27.64
C ILE A 475 11.98 4.39 -28.72
N ASP A 476 12.97 5.28 -28.52
CA ASP A 476 13.39 6.23 -29.55
C ASP A 476 13.86 5.52 -30.83
N SER A 477 14.62 4.41 -30.68
CA SER A 477 15.00 3.59 -31.83
C SER A 477 13.79 2.97 -32.53
N LEU A 478 12.77 2.53 -31.79
CA LEU A 478 11.54 1.98 -32.38
C LEU A 478 10.74 3.03 -33.15
N LEU A 479 10.65 4.24 -32.62
CA LEU A 479 9.96 5.37 -33.27
C LEU A 479 10.67 5.81 -34.54
N ASN A 480 12.00 5.88 -34.54
CA ASN A 480 12.78 6.16 -35.74
C ASN A 480 12.51 5.11 -36.82
N ASN A 481 12.51 3.82 -36.47
CA ASN A 481 12.16 2.76 -37.41
C ASN A 481 10.74 2.92 -37.96
N LEU A 482 9.75 3.27 -37.13
CA LEU A 482 8.38 3.53 -37.59
C LEU A 482 8.29 4.73 -38.54
N SER A 483 9.10 5.76 -38.30
CA SER A 483 9.18 6.93 -39.17
C SER A 483 9.83 6.61 -40.51
N GLU A 484 10.94 5.85 -40.53
CA GLU A 484 11.59 5.39 -41.76
C GLU A 484 10.66 4.53 -42.61
N LEU A 485 9.81 3.73 -41.98
CA LEU A 485 8.80 2.90 -42.63
C LEU A 485 7.56 3.67 -43.10
N GLY A 486 7.49 4.99 -42.87
CA GLY A 486 6.35 5.84 -43.21
C GLY A 486 5.08 5.51 -42.41
N LYS A 487 5.21 4.77 -41.30
CA LYS A 487 4.11 4.41 -40.38
C LYS A 487 3.85 5.48 -39.34
N LEU A 488 4.81 6.39 -39.17
CA LEU A 488 4.74 7.53 -38.28
C LEU A 488 5.17 8.77 -39.06
N ASN A 489 4.32 9.79 -39.15
CA ASN A 489 4.74 11.08 -39.69
C ASN A 489 5.60 11.81 -38.64
N THR A 490 6.64 12.50 -39.09
CA THR A 490 7.58 13.29 -38.26
C THR A 490 6.94 14.43 -37.47
N SER A 491 5.62 14.59 -37.55
CA SER A 491 4.82 15.51 -36.75
C SER A 491 4.45 14.98 -35.36
N VAL A 492 4.79 13.73 -35.03
CA VAL A 492 4.63 13.22 -33.67
C VAL A 492 5.68 13.90 -32.79
N ASP A 493 5.21 14.75 -31.88
CA ASP A 493 6.07 15.44 -30.95
C ASP A 493 6.65 14.43 -29.95
N LEU A 494 7.90 14.03 -30.19
CA LEU A 494 8.65 13.12 -29.32
C LEU A 494 8.81 13.68 -27.89
N SER A 495 8.58 14.98 -27.67
CA SER A 495 8.52 15.57 -26.33
C SER A 495 7.31 15.08 -25.53
N GLU A 496 6.21 14.66 -26.18
CA GLU A 496 5.01 14.11 -25.52
C GLU A 496 5.20 12.70 -24.95
N ILE A 497 6.25 11.99 -25.39
CA ILE A 497 6.58 10.61 -24.98
C ILE A 497 7.54 10.62 -23.77
N LYS A 498 8.15 11.77 -23.47
CA LYS A 498 8.96 11.95 -22.27
C LYS A 498 8.10 11.84 -21.01
N PRO A 499 8.68 11.45 -19.86
CA PRO A 499 8.02 11.64 -18.58
C PRO A 499 7.53 13.08 -18.50
N ILE A 500 6.26 13.26 -18.17
CA ILE A 500 5.74 14.62 -18.01
C ILE A 500 6.34 15.16 -16.73
N ASN A 501 7.16 16.19 -16.90
CA ASN A 501 7.78 16.87 -15.77
C ASN A 501 6.69 17.48 -14.88
N PRO A 502 6.92 17.53 -13.56
CA PRO A 502 6.08 18.33 -12.68
C PRO A 502 6.09 19.81 -13.11
N PRO A 503 5.10 20.61 -12.67
CA PRO A 503 5.08 22.04 -12.95
C PRO A 503 6.38 22.73 -12.51
N ILE A 504 6.86 23.65 -13.35
CA ILE A 504 8.15 24.34 -13.17
C ILE A 504 7.95 25.67 -12.42
N GLN A 505 6.75 26.23 -12.51
CA GLN A 505 6.37 27.50 -11.90
C GLN A 505 5.07 27.35 -11.13
N PHE A 506 4.89 28.17 -10.09
CA PHE A 506 3.68 28.19 -9.30
C PHE A 506 3.25 29.64 -9.06
N ASP A 507 1.94 29.85 -9.02
CA ASP A 507 1.30 31.09 -8.59
C ASP A 507 0.43 30.78 -7.37
N GLN A 508 0.48 31.68 -6.38
CA GLN A 508 -0.31 31.54 -5.14
C GLN A 508 -1.81 31.59 -5.44
N SER A 509 -2.19 32.56 -6.27
CA SER A 509 -3.55 32.78 -6.73
C SER A 509 -3.59 32.92 -8.25
N THR A 510 -4.77 32.67 -8.82
CA THR A 510 -5.07 32.92 -10.22
C THR A 510 -4.87 34.41 -10.56
N GLU A 511 -5.12 35.33 -9.62
CA GLU A 511 -4.87 36.76 -9.84
C GLU A 511 -3.39 37.09 -10.01
N ASP A 512 -2.49 36.42 -9.26
CA ASP A 512 -1.04 36.64 -9.38
C ASP A 512 -0.52 36.19 -10.75
N TRP A 513 -1.06 35.07 -11.24
CA TRP A 513 -0.81 34.59 -12.59
C TRP A 513 -1.30 35.59 -13.65
N LEU A 514 -2.51 36.14 -13.50
CA LEU A 514 -3.09 37.14 -14.43
C LEU A 514 -2.31 38.45 -14.44
N LYS A 515 -1.85 38.94 -13.28
CA LYS A 515 -0.99 40.15 -13.19
C LYS A 515 0.32 39.97 -13.96
N SER A 516 0.87 38.76 -13.92
CA SER A 516 2.09 38.40 -14.64
C SER A 516 1.86 38.16 -16.14
N ASN A 517 0.61 37.93 -16.56
CA ASN A 517 0.21 37.59 -17.94
C ASN A 517 -0.98 38.43 -18.45
N PRO A 518 -0.85 39.76 -18.61
CA PRO A 518 -1.96 40.69 -18.86
C PRO A 518 -2.66 40.52 -20.22
N SER A 519 -2.22 39.61 -21.08
CA SER A 519 -2.84 39.25 -22.37
C SER A 519 -4.11 38.39 -22.25
N THR A 520 -4.51 38.00 -21.03
CA THR A 520 -5.59 37.03 -20.73
C THR A 520 -6.86 37.55 -20.02
N PRO A 521 -7.27 38.85 -20.03
CA PRO A 521 -8.39 39.30 -19.19
C PRO A 521 -9.77 38.72 -19.57
N ASP A 522 -9.99 38.37 -20.83
CA ASP A 522 -11.29 37.83 -21.32
C ASP A 522 -11.57 36.40 -20.81
N ASN A 523 -10.61 35.79 -20.13
CA ASN A 523 -10.68 34.41 -19.64
C ASN A 523 -11.04 34.28 -18.16
N TYR A 524 -11.07 35.39 -17.40
CA TYR A 524 -11.40 35.38 -15.98
C TYR A 524 -12.67 36.17 -15.72
N GLN A 525 -13.62 35.55 -15.02
CA GLN A 525 -14.86 36.21 -14.62
C GLN A 525 -15.15 35.96 -13.15
N GLN A 526 -15.08 37.03 -12.36
CA GLN A 526 -15.58 37.02 -10.99
C GLN A 526 -17.11 36.96 -10.99
N ILE A 527 -17.67 36.00 -10.25
CA ILE A 527 -19.12 35.78 -10.13
C ILE A 527 -19.65 36.28 -8.79
N TYR A 528 -18.91 35.98 -7.72
CA TYR A 528 -19.20 36.48 -6.36
C TYR A 528 -17.98 37.19 -5.81
N PRO A 529 -18.15 38.33 -5.10
CA PRO A 529 -17.05 39.03 -4.44
C PRO A 529 -16.56 38.28 -3.21
N GLU A 530 -15.43 38.73 -2.67
CA GLU A 530 -14.95 38.31 -1.36
C GLU A 530 -16.06 38.49 -0.32
N THR A 531 -16.14 37.53 0.60
CA THR A 531 -17.21 37.51 1.60
C THR A 531 -16.64 37.46 3.01
N ILE A 532 -17.17 38.29 3.91
CA ILE A 532 -16.84 38.25 5.33
C ILE A 532 -17.89 37.40 6.05
N VAL A 533 -17.44 36.35 6.72
CA VAL A 533 -18.27 35.49 7.57
C VAL A 533 -18.06 35.87 9.02
N ASN A 534 -19.14 36.18 9.73
CA ASN A 534 -19.11 36.43 11.17
C ASN A 534 -19.35 35.11 11.92
N LEU A 535 -18.45 34.77 12.85
CA LEU A 535 -18.47 33.51 13.58
C LEU A 535 -18.85 33.73 15.04
N LYS A 536 -19.84 32.96 15.51
CA LYS A 536 -20.24 32.83 16.90
C LYS A 536 -19.53 31.63 17.52
N PRO A 537 -19.02 31.72 18.76
CA PRO A 537 -18.37 30.60 19.42
C PRO A 537 -19.37 29.45 19.60
N PRO A 538 -18.91 28.18 19.47
CA PRO A 538 -19.75 27.04 19.80
C PRO A 538 -19.94 26.94 21.32
N LYS A 539 -20.96 26.18 21.75
CA LYS A 539 -21.27 25.94 23.17
C LYS A 539 -20.86 24.53 23.59
N SER A 540 -20.34 24.37 24.81
CA SER A 540 -19.98 23.09 25.43
C SER A 540 -20.21 23.18 26.94
N LEU A 541 -20.05 22.06 27.65
CA LEU A 541 -19.92 22.02 29.10
C LEU A 541 -18.58 22.60 29.59
N ASP A 542 -17.56 22.59 28.74
CA ASP A 542 -16.23 23.07 29.08
C ASP A 542 -16.20 24.59 29.29
N ASN A 543 -15.42 25.02 30.27
CA ASN A 543 -15.16 26.45 30.50
C ASN A 543 -14.29 27.08 29.39
N SER A 544 -13.64 26.27 28.55
CA SER A 544 -12.78 26.73 27.45
C SER A 544 -13.13 26.04 26.14
N ILE A 545 -13.13 26.81 25.05
CA ILE A 545 -13.40 26.32 23.71
C ILE A 545 -12.20 25.50 23.19
N HIS A 546 -12.50 24.32 22.61
CA HIS A 546 -11.53 23.44 21.98
C HIS A 546 -10.75 24.16 20.87
N PHE A 547 -9.45 23.85 20.71
CA PHE A 547 -8.57 24.62 19.81
C PHE A 547 -9.05 24.60 18.35
N SER A 548 -9.69 23.52 17.90
CA SER A 548 -10.27 23.40 16.55
C SER A 548 -11.35 24.44 16.24
N PHE A 549 -11.89 25.17 17.23
CA PHE A 549 -12.88 26.23 17.02
C PHE A 549 -12.34 27.64 17.30
N ARG A 550 -11.03 27.78 17.57
CA ARG A 550 -10.41 29.09 17.89
C ARG A 550 -10.11 29.89 16.63
N PHE A 551 -11.16 30.32 15.95
CA PHE A 551 -11.08 31.26 14.82
C PHE A 551 -11.25 32.70 15.30
N GLY A 552 -10.88 33.66 14.45
CA GLY A 552 -11.28 35.06 14.63
C GLY A 552 -12.81 35.22 14.59
N GLN A 553 -13.32 36.33 15.12
CA GLN A 553 -14.76 36.65 15.04
C GLN A 553 -15.23 36.89 13.60
N GLN A 554 -14.30 37.23 12.71
CA GLN A 554 -14.54 37.45 11.29
C GLN A 554 -13.51 36.68 10.49
N MET A 555 -13.97 36.04 9.42
CA MET A 555 -13.14 35.34 8.45
C MET A 555 -13.44 35.88 7.06
N GLU A 556 -12.39 36.22 6.32
CA GLU A 556 -12.48 36.65 4.93
C GLU A 556 -12.35 35.43 4.02
N LEU A 557 -13.30 35.27 3.10
CA LEU A 557 -13.30 34.25 2.05
C LEU A 557 -12.97 34.89 0.70
N PRO A 558 -12.21 34.20 -0.17
CA PRO A 558 -11.86 34.72 -1.48
C PRO A 558 -13.10 34.87 -2.37
N ALA A 559 -12.95 35.70 -3.41
CA ALA A 559 -13.96 35.83 -4.46
C ALA A 559 -14.13 34.49 -5.20
N ALA A 560 -15.36 34.20 -5.63
CA ALA A 560 -15.64 33.03 -6.46
C ALA A 560 -15.72 33.44 -7.93
N PHE A 561 -15.05 32.69 -8.81
CA PHE A 561 -14.84 33.05 -10.20
C PHE A 561 -14.89 31.84 -11.13
N VAL A 562 -14.89 32.10 -12.43
CA VAL A 562 -14.70 31.10 -13.47
C VAL A 562 -13.52 31.51 -14.33
N LEU A 563 -12.62 30.57 -14.58
CA LEU A 563 -11.42 30.76 -15.40
C LEU A 563 -11.47 29.86 -16.64
N LYS A 564 -11.16 30.41 -17.81
CA LYS A 564 -10.94 29.69 -19.07
C LYS A 564 -9.44 29.61 -19.37
N ILE A 565 -8.90 28.41 -19.50
CA ILE A 565 -7.48 28.16 -19.75
C ILE A 565 -7.33 27.44 -21.10
N PRO A 566 -6.93 28.15 -22.17
CA PRO A 566 -6.59 27.52 -23.43
C PRO A 566 -5.44 26.52 -23.22
N GLN A 567 -5.60 25.29 -23.70
CA GLN A 567 -4.64 24.19 -23.49
C GLN A 567 -4.34 23.91 -22.01
N GLY A 568 -5.29 24.21 -21.10
CA GLY A 568 -5.16 23.93 -19.68
C GLY A 568 -5.19 22.43 -19.37
N ARG A 569 -4.52 22.05 -18.27
CA ARG A 569 -4.48 20.67 -17.76
C ARG A 569 -5.13 20.57 -16.39
N PHE A 570 -5.77 19.43 -16.15
CA PHE A 570 -6.24 19.00 -14.84
C PHE A 570 -5.57 17.69 -14.47
N TRP A 571 -5.05 17.63 -13.25
CA TRP A 571 -4.48 16.43 -12.66
C TRP A 571 -5.20 16.09 -11.36
N LEU A 572 -5.44 14.80 -11.13
CA LEU A 572 -6.04 14.27 -9.91
C LEU A 572 -5.25 13.02 -9.49
N SER A 573 -4.81 13.00 -8.24
CA SER A 573 -4.14 11.83 -7.66
C SER A 573 -5.06 10.60 -7.68
N SER A 574 -4.47 9.40 -7.64
CA SER A 574 -5.22 8.13 -7.66
C SER A 574 -6.12 7.95 -6.44
N ASP A 575 -5.70 8.49 -5.29
CA ASP A 575 -6.48 8.51 -4.04
C ASP A 575 -7.46 9.69 -3.93
N GLN A 576 -7.47 10.59 -4.93
CA GLN A 576 -8.30 11.80 -4.99
C GLN A 576 -8.08 12.78 -3.83
N ASN A 577 -6.90 12.74 -3.20
CA ASN A 577 -6.52 13.63 -2.12
C ASN A 577 -5.72 14.85 -2.59
N GLN A 578 -5.28 14.89 -3.85
CA GLN A 578 -4.64 16.05 -4.45
C GLN A 578 -5.19 16.31 -5.84
N SER A 579 -5.37 17.59 -6.17
CA SER A 579 -5.74 18.00 -7.52
C SER A 579 -4.94 19.23 -7.94
N ALA A 580 -4.63 19.33 -9.23
CA ALA A 580 -3.88 20.45 -9.76
C ALA A 580 -4.45 20.96 -11.07
N ILE A 581 -4.45 22.29 -11.20
CA ILE A 581 -4.76 23.01 -12.43
C ILE A 581 -3.46 23.61 -12.95
N LEU A 582 -3.11 23.24 -14.18
CA LEU A 582 -1.88 23.68 -14.83
C LEU A 582 -2.21 24.46 -16.09
N THR A 583 -1.53 25.58 -16.30
CA THR A 583 -1.63 26.33 -17.56
C THR A 583 -0.80 25.66 -18.66
N ARG A 584 -0.96 26.15 -19.89
CA ARG A 584 -0.15 25.73 -21.05
C ARG A 584 1.35 25.93 -20.81
N GLU A 585 1.70 27.01 -20.11
CA GLU A 585 3.07 27.39 -19.74
C GLU A 585 3.58 26.60 -18.52
N GLN A 586 2.81 25.62 -18.04
CA GLN A 586 3.10 24.79 -16.86
C GLN A 586 3.13 25.56 -15.53
N HIS A 587 2.37 26.64 -15.42
CA HIS A 587 2.10 27.29 -14.14
C HIS A 587 1.08 26.46 -13.35
N PHE A 588 1.41 26.16 -12.11
CA PHE A 588 0.48 25.61 -11.13
C PHE A 588 -0.32 26.74 -10.48
N LEU A 589 -1.66 26.65 -10.52
CA LEU A 589 -2.56 27.65 -9.92
C LEU A 589 -3.03 27.20 -8.54
N GLY A 590 -2.46 27.78 -7.47
CA GLY A 590 -2.65 27.31 -6.09
C GLY A 590 -4.08 27.36 -5.56
N ASP A 591 -4.82 28.43 -5.85
CA ASP A 591 -6.21 28.64 -5.40
C ASP A 591 -7.23 27.71 -6.09
N LEU A 592 -6.84 27.05 -7.18
CA LEU A 592 -7.63 26.05 -7.89
C LEU A 592 -7.13 24.61 -7.67
N SER A 593 -6.07 24.43 -6.87
CA SER A 593 -5.34 23.17 -6.73
C SER A 593 -5.19 22.71 -5.28
N PRO A 594 -6.28 22.23 -4.66
CA PRO A 594 -6.27 21.79 -3.25
C PRO A 594 -5.58 20.43 -3.05
N GLU A 595 -5.04 20.22 -1.85
CA GLU A 595 -4.44 18.96 -1.37
C GLU A 595 -4.80 18.68 0.11
N PHE A 596 -5.08 17.42 0.44
CA PHE A 596 -5.35 16.95 1.80
C PHE A 596 -4.05 16.61 2.58
N PRO A 597 -3.93 16.97 3.89
CA PRO A 597 -4.90 17.69 4.71
C PRO A 597 -4.95 19.17 4.32
N LEU A 598 -6.14 19.60 3.90
CA LEU A 598 -6.48 20.80 3.13
C LEU A 598 -5.48 21.96 3.26
N LEU A 599 -4.79 22.26 2.16
CA LEU A 599 -4.21 23.59 1.90
C LEU A 599 -5.35 24.61 2.03
N SER A 600 -5.35 25.36 3.13
CA SER A 600 -6.33 26.43 3.37
C SER A 600 -5.62 27.76 3.14
N PRO A 601 -6.15 28.65 2.29
CA PRO A 601 -5.70 30.04 2.22
C PRO A 601 -5.61 30.64 3.63
N GLY A 602 -4.41 31.13 3.99
CA GLY A 602 -4.13 31.73 5.31
C GLY A 602 -3.51 30.81 6.37
N HIS A 603 -3.27 29.52 6.08
CA HIS A 603 -2.58 28.63 7.03
C HIS A 603 -1.04 28.83 6.96
N PRO A 604 -0.35 29.17 8.08
CA PRO A 604 1.07 29.54 8.08
C PRO A 604 2.01 28.41 7.62
N ASP A 605 1.63 27.14 7.81
CA ASP A 605 2.48 25.98 7.50
C ASP A 605 2.15 25.27 6.17
N LYS A 606 1.24 25.81 5.35
CA LYS A 606 0.59 25.07 4.24
C LYS A 606 0.29 25.95 3.03
N ASN A 607 1.35 26.52 2.47
CA ASN A 607 1.34 27.38 1.29
C ASN A 607 1.24 26.52 0.00
N PRO A 608 0.55 26.97 -1.07
CA PRO A 608 0.60 26.35 -2.41
C PRO A 608 1.99 25.90 -2.90
N SER A 609 3.07 26.56 -2.48
CA SER A 609 4.46 26.19 -2.77
C SER A 609 4.90 24.84 -2.16
N GLN A 610 4.13 24.31 -1.21
CA GLN A 610 4.35 23.02 -0.57
C GLN A 610 3.45 21.92 -1.14
N HIS A 611 2.64 22.23 -2.15
CA HIS A 611 1.77 21.23 -2.78
C HIS A 611 2.61 20.08 -3.34
N SER A 612 2.25 18.84 -3.04
CA SER A 612 3.05 17.65 -3.32
C SER A 612 3.39 17.51 -4.80
N ILE A 613 2.50 17.93 -5.72
CA ILE A 613 2.76 17.95 -7.17
C ILE A 613 4.08 18.64 -7.57
N LEU A 614 4.52 19.65 -6.81
CA LEU A 614 5.79 20.37 -7.04
C LEU A 614 7.02 19.52 -6.68
N SER A 615 6.82 18.44 -5.93
CA SER A 615 7.85 17.50 -5.48
C SER A 615 7.77 16.12 -6.13
N ILE A 616 6.74 15.85 -6.96
CA ILE A 616 6.59 14.55 -7.63
C ILE A 616 7.60 14.43 -8.77
N ASN A 617 8.31 13.30 -8.84
CA ASN A 617 9.33 13.05 -9.86
C ASN A 617 8.77 12.86 -11.28
N LYS A 618 7.56 12.29 -11.42
CA LYS A 618 6.91 11.99 -12.71
C LYS A 618 5.39 12.10 -12.61
N LEU A 619 4.76 12.84 -13.52
CA LEU A 619 3.31 12.85 -13.68
C LEU A 619 2.84 11.71 -14.61
N PRO A 620 1.60 11.20 -14.43
CA PRO A 620 1.03 10.22 -15.34
C PRO A 620 0.79 10.80 -16.75
N PRO A 621 0.60 9.96 -17.79
CA PRO A 621 0.38 10.40 -19.16
C PRO A 621 -0.82 11.34 -19.30
N ILE A 622 -0.69 12.39 -20.12
CA ILE A 622 -1.80 13.28 -20.47
C ILE A 622 -2.75 12.58 -21.43
N TYR A 623 -4.04 12.61 -21.11
CA TYR A 623 -5.13 12.33 -22.02
C TYR A 623 -5.64 13.62 -22.67
N PHE A 624 -5.58 13.70 -24.00
CA PHE A 624 -5.95 14.90 -24.74
C PHE A 624 -7.42 14.86 -25.15
N ILE A 625 -8.16 15.94 -24.88
CA ILE A 625 -9.55 16.12 -25.28
C ILE A 625 -9.64 17.32 -26.22
N ASN A 626 -10.02 17.06 -27.47
CA ASN A 626 -10.27 18.11 -28.45
C ASN A 626 -11.68 18.70 -28.25
N GLY A 627 -11.77 19.77 -27.47
CA GLY A 627 -13.03 20.46 -27.15
C GLY A 627 -12.95 21.29 -25.87
N THR A 628 -14.11 21.84 -25.48
CA THR A 628 -14.30 22.64 -24.27
C THR A 628 -14.70 21.76 -23.09
N VAL A 629 -13.90 21.74 -22.04
CA VAL A 629 -14.07 20.84 -20.89
C VAL A 629 -14.18 21.63 -19.60
N ALA A 630 -15.28 21.44 -18.86
CA ALA A 630 -15.47 22.04 -17.54
C ALA A 630 -15.05 21.07 -16.42
N ILE A 631 -14.26 21.57 -15.46
CA ILE A 631 -13.82 20.79 -14.29
C ILE A 631 -14.78 21.05 -13.13
N LEU A 632 -15.53 20.03 -12.72
CA LEU A 632 -16.34 20.07 -11.49
C LEU A 632 -15.67 19.30 -10.35
N ALA A 633 -14.89 18.27 -10.68
CA ALA A 633 -14.16 17.45 -9.72
C ALA A 633 -13.10 18.23 -8.93
N GLY A 634 -12.87 17.81 -7.69
CA GLY A 634 -11.86 18.35 -6.77
C GLY A 634 -11.34 17.26 -5.83
N LEU A 635 -11.25 17.56 -4.53
CA LEU A 635 -10.85 16.59 -3.51
C LEU A 635 -11.98 15.69 -3.07
N SER A 636 -11.65 14.43 -2.73
CA SER A 636 -12.55 13.54 -1.99
C SER A 636 -13.97 13.47 -2.57
N ASN A 637 -14.10 13.39 -3.91
CA ASN A 637 -15.39 13.53 -4.62
C ASN A 637 -16.47 12.53 -4.17
N SER A 638 -16.07 11.42 -3.55
CA SER A 638 -16.97 10.40 -3.00
C SER A 638 -17.55 10.76 -1.62
N VAL A 639 -17.02 11.79 -0.94
CA VAL A 639 -17.47 12.24 0.37
C VAL A 639 -18.62 13.23 0.19
N TYR A 640 -19.78 12.91 0.78
CA TYR A 640 -21.02 13.69 0.62
C TYR A 640 -20.86 15.18 1.00
N PHE A 641 -20.04 15.50 2.00
CA PHE A 641 -19.73 16.88 2.39
C PHE A 641 -19.05 17.66 1.25
N HIS A 642 -17.91 17.17 0.75
CA HIS A 642 -17.16 17.79 -0.34
C HIS A 642 -17.99 17.86 -1.63
N TRP A 643 -18.79 16.83 -1.88
CA TRP A 643 -19.71 16.83 -3.00
C TRP A 643 -20.70 18.00 -2.95
N MET A 644 -21.44 18.12 -1.85
CA MET A 644 -22.48 19.14 -1.71
C MET A 644 -21.91 20.56 -1.66
N LEU A 645 -20.72 20.73 -1.08
CA LEU A 645 -20.20 22.05 -0.71
C LEU A 645 -19.05 22.56 -1.58
N ASP A 646 -18.24 21.67 -2.15
CA ASP A 646 -17.11 22.05 -2.99
C ASP A 646 -17.41 21.79 -4.48
N VAL A 647 -18.14 20.71 -4.81
CA VAL A 647 -18.40 20.29 -6.20
C VAL A 647 -19.68 20.91 -6.77
N LEU A 648 -20.84 20.67 -6.16
CA LEU A 648 -22.13 21.14 -6.70
C LEU A 648 -22.20 22.65 -6.91
N PRO A 649 -21.70 23.51 -6.01
CA PRO A 649 -21.84 24.96 -6.18
C PRO A 649 -21.00 25.51 -7.33
N ARG A 650 -20.03 24.75 -7.86
CA ARG A 650 -19.28 25.11 -9.08
C ARG A 650 -20.18 25.16 -10.31
N ILE A 651 -21.28 24.40 -10.30
CA ILE A 651 -22.31 24.45 -11.34
C ILE A 651 -23.01 25.82 -11.36
N GLU A 652 -23.25 26.42 -10.19
CA GLU A 652 -23.83 27.77 -10.08
C GLU A 652 -22.92 28.82 -10.71
N LEU A 653 -21.62 28.72 -10.42
CA LEU A 653 -20.60 29.62 -11.00
C LEU A 653 -20.61 29.54 -12.53
N LEU A 654 -20.66 28.33 -13.10
CA LEU A 654 -20.78 28.13 -14.54
C LEU A 654 -22.06 28.75 -15.11
N LYS A 655 -23.21 28.49 -14.48
CA LYS A 655 -24.52 28.97 -14.96
C LYS A 655 -24.65 30.50 -14.91
N LYS A 656 -23.95 31.16 -13.98
CA LYS A 656 -23.92 32.63 -13.85
C LYS A 656 -22.83 33.30 -14.68
N SER A 657 -21.86 32.54 -15.17
CA SER A 657 -20.81 33.06 -16.04
C SER A 657 -21.34 33.42 -17.44
N SER A 658 -20.54 34.15 -18.22
CA SER A 658 -20.82 34.43 -19.63
C SER A 658 -20.52 33.24 -20.54
N ILE A 659 -20.09 32.10 -20.00
CA ILE A 659 -19.82 30.89 -20.77
C ILE A 659 -21.14 30.28 -21.23
N ASN A 660 -21.25 30.01 -22.53
CA ASN A 660 -22.43 29.35 -23.08
C ASN A 660 -22.48 27.88 -22.62
N TRP A 661 -23.44 27.57 -21.74
CA TRP A 661 -23.67 26.23 -21.19
C TRP A 661 -23.78 25.14 -22.27
N HIS A 662 -24.31 25.47 -23.44
CA HIS A 662 -24.50 24.51 -24.52
C HIS A 662 -23.20 24.18 -25.29
N GLU A 663 -22.19 25.06 -25.21
CA GLU A 663 -20.88 24.92 -25.87
C GLU A 663 -19.87 24.12 -25.05
N ILE A 664 -20.17 23.80 -23.78
CA ILE A 664 -19.34 22.88 -22.99
C ILE A 664 -19.52 21.47 -23.54
N ASP A 665 -18.46 20.86 -24.08
CA ASP A 665 -18.49 19.52 -24.65
C ASP A 665 -18.56 18.45 -23.55
N TYR A 666 -17.73 18.60 -22.52
CA TYR A 666 -17.63 17.62 -21.43
C TYR A 666 -17.49 18.25 -20.04
N PHE A 667 -17.97 17.52 -19.03
CA PHE A 667 -17.80 17.82 -17.60
C PHE A 667 -16.99 16.71 -16.94
N ILE A 668 -15.86 17.06 -16.32
CA ILE A 668 -15.08 16.13 -15.50
C ILE A 668 -15.70 16.09 -14.10
N VAL A 669 -16.35 14.97 -13.79
CA VAL A 669 -17.16 14.82 -12.58
C VAL A 669 -17.27 13.35 -12.15
N ASP A 670 -17.43 13.10 -10.85
CA ASP A 670 -17.72 11.76 -10.34
C ASP A 670 -19.24 11.48 -10.37
N ASN A 671 -19.63 10.27 -10.70
CA ASN A 671 -21.04 9.85 -10.79
C ASN A 671 -21.25 8.39 -10.34
N ARG A 672 -20.36 7.87 -9.49
CA ARG A 672 -20.42 6.47 -9.02
C ARG A 672 -21.50 6.23 -7.98
N LEU A 673 -21.76 7.20 -7.11
CA LEU A 673 -22.66 7.07 -5.97
C LEU A 673 -24.08 7.57 -6.29
N SER A 674 -25.08 7.05 -5.58
CA SER A 674 -26.49 7.37 -5.81
C SER A 674 -26.80 8.87 -5.68
N PHE A 675 -26.32 9.50 -4.60
CA PHE A 675 -26.53 10.94 -4.38
C PHE A 675 -25.85 11.81 -5.45
N GLN A 676 -24.72 11.36 -6.01
CA GLN A 676 -24.05 12.09 -7.10
C GLN A 676 -24.92 12.08 -8.35
N LYS A 677 -25.44 10.90 -8.74
CA LYS A 677 -26.33 10.75 -9.88
C LYS A 677 -27.62 11.58 -9.71
N GLU A 678 -28.26 11.47 -8.54
CA GLU A 678 -29.48 12.22 -8.19
C GLU A 678 -29.26 13.74 -8.35
N THR A 679 -28.19 14.25 -7.74
CA THR A 679 -27.92 15.70 -7.72
C THR A 679 -27.48 16.23 -9.09
N LEU A 680 -26.71 15.48 -9.88
CA LEU A 680 -26.34 15.86 -11.25
C LEU A 680 -27.56 15.88 -12.19
N GLU A 681 -28.44 14.88 -12.08
CA GLU A 681 -29.69 14.85 -12.84
C GLU A 681 -30.55 16.06 -12.47
N LYS A 682 -30.68 16.35 -11.18
CA LYS A 682 -31.45 17.51 -10.68
C LYS A 682 -30.91 18.84 -11.18
N LEU A 683 -29.59 18.98 -11.27
CA LEU A 683 -28.92 20.18 -11.76
C LEU A 683 -28.78 20.23 -13.29
N GLN A 684 -29.31 19.22 -14.00
CA GLN A 684 -29.38 19.12 -15.45
C GLN A 684 -28.01 19.00 -16.13
N ILE A 685 -27.08 18.23 -15.55
CA ILE A 685 -25.81 17.86 -16.19
C ILE A 685 -26.04 16.65 -17.11
N PRO A 686 -25.95 16.79 -18.44
CA PRO A 686 -26.28 15.71 -19.37
C PRO A 686 -25.34 14.50 -19.19
N GLN A 687 -25.89 13.30 -19.03
CA GLN A 687 -25.11 12.08 -18.78
C GLN A 687 -24.11 11.78 -19.91
N ASN A 688 -24.47 12.07 -21.17
CA ASN A 688 -23.61 11.88 -22.34
C ASN A 688 -22.44 12.89 -22.44
N LYS A 689 -22.44 13.94 -21.61
CA LYS A 689 -21.35 14.91 -21.51
C LYS A 689 -20.48 14.69 -20.26
N GLN A 690 -20.74 13.68 -19.45
CA GLN A 690 -19.96 13.40 -18.24
C GLN A 690 -18.77 12.50 -18.57
N ILE A 691 -17.57 12.87 -18.12
CA ILE A 691 -16.38 12.00 -18.12
C ILE A 691 -16.03 11.68 -16.68
N ASN A 692 -15.94 10.39 -16.36
CA ASN A 692 -15.69 9.94 -15.01
C ASN A 692 -14.21 10.12 -14.62
N ILE A 693 -13.98 10.65 -13.42
CA ILE A 693 -12.64 10.97 -12.91
C ILE A 693 -11.69 9.77 -12.75
N ASN A 694 -12.19 8.53 -12.72
CA ASN A 694 -11.33 7.34 -12.58
C ASN A 694 -10.75 6.86 -13.92
N GLU A 695 -11.21 7.42 -15.04
CA GLU A 695 -10.70 7.04 -16.37
C GLU A 695 -9.39 7.77 -16.70
N PHE A 696 -9.27 9.03 -16.28
CA PHE A 696 -8.16 9.90 -16.63
C PHE A 696 -7.70 10.73 -15.43
N HIS A 697 -6.51 10.41 -14.90
CA HIS A 697 -5.89 11.13 -13.78
C HIS A 697 -5.08 12.37 -14.21
N HIS A 698 -4.82 12.54 -15.50
CA HIS A 698 -4.16 13.70 -16.06
C HIS A 698 -4.71 13.96 -17.46
N LEU A 699 -5.34 15.12 -17.64
CA LEU A 699 -5.99 15.49 -18.89
C LEU A 699 -5.58 16.89 -19.34
N GLN A 700 -5.64 17.11 -20.66
CA GLN A 700 -5.50 18.41 -21.29
C GLN A 700 -6.66 18.63 -22.25
N ALA A 701 -7.30 19.79 -22.19
CA ALA A 701 -8.39 20.17 -23.07
C ALA A 701 -7.96 21.28 -24.04
N GLN A 702 -8.62 21.42 -25.19
CA GLN A 702 -8.43 22.59 -26.06
C GLN A 702 -8.74 23.88 -25.29
N ASP A 703 -9.88 23.89 -24.60
CA ASP A 703 -10.31 24.96 -23.70
C ASP A 703 -10.74 24.33 -22.37
N LEU A 704 -9.98 24.57 -21.31
CA LEU A 704 -10.31 24.09 -19.96
C LEU A 704 -11.06 25.18 -19.20
N ILE A 705 -12.28 24.90 -18.75
CA ILE A 705 -13.06 25.80 -17.91
C ILE A 705 -12.99 25.33 -16.46
N VAL A 706 -12.55 26.20 -15.57
CA VAL A 706 -12.32 25.90 -14.17
C VAL A 706 -13.07 26.91 -13.31
N PRO A 707 -14.26 26.55 -12.79
CA PRO A 707 -14.89 27.31 -11.72
C PRO A 707 -14.03 27.19 -10.46
N SER A 708 -13.85 28.28 -9.73
CA SER A 708 -13.19 28.25 -8.43
C SER A 708 -13.97 27.41 -7.43
N PHE A 709 -13.35 27.10 -6.29
CA PHE A 709 -14.11 26.66 -5.13
C PHE A 709 -14.99 27.82 -4.61
N PRO A 710 -16.08 27.54 -3.89
CA PRO A 710 -16.97 28.59 -3.37
C PRO A 710 -16.38 29.53 -2.32
N GLY A 711 -15.16 29.21 -1.87
CA GLY A 711 -14.37 29.89 -0.86
C GLY A 711 -13.05 29.12 -0.75
N CYS A 712 -12.60 28.86 0.47
CA CYS A 712 -11.57 27.83 0.70
C CYS A 712 -12.23 26.45 0.66
N ALA A 713 -11.53 25.40 0.24
CA ALA A 713 -12.11 24.06 0.28
C ALA A 713 -12.53 23.71 1.73
N ALA A 714 -13.75 23.22 1.91
CA ALA A 714 -14.47 23.06 3.19
C ALA A 714 -14.93 24.35 3.93
N TRP A 715 -14.55 25.56 3.50
CA TRP A 715 -15.06 26.84 4.03
C TRP A 715 -15.77 27.62 2.91
N MET A 716 -17.07 27.35 2.78
CA MET A 716 -17.92 27.94 1.75
C MET A 716 -18.51 29.28 2.18
N ALA A 717 -18.86 30.09 1.18
CA ALA A 717 -19.57 31.35 1.37
C ALA A 717 -21.10 31.15 1.54
N PRO A 718 -21.84 32.14 2.10
CA PRO A 718 -23.28 32.05 2.33
C PRO A 718 -24.11 31.72 1.09
N TRP A 719 -23.73 32.23 -0.09
CA TRP A 719 -24.45 31.98 -1.34
C TRP A 719 -24.51 30.49 -1.71
N THR A 720 -23.55 29.69 -1.24
CA THR A 720 -23.57 28.24 -1.41
C THR A 720 -24.78 27.60 -0.71
N CYS A 721 -25.12 28.08 0.49
CA CYS A 721 -26.29 27.60 1.21
C CYS A 721 -27.59 27.96 0.48
N ASP A 722 -27.67 29.17 -0.07
CA ASP A 722 -28.84 29.63 -0.84
C ASP A 722 -29.03 28.80 -2.11
N PHE A 723 -27.94 28.56 -2.85
CA PHE A 723 -27.93 27.69 -4.03
C PHE A 723 -28.47 26.29 -3.71
N LEU A 724 -27.98 25.67 -2.64
CA LEU A 724 -28.41 24.31 -2.26
C LEU A 724 -29.86 24.28 -1.79
N LYS A 725 -30.30 25.25 -0.97
CA LYS A 725 -31.70 25.38 -0.55
C LYS A 725 -32.62 25.52 -1.77
N GLN A 726 -32.28 26.39 -2.72
CA GLN A 726 -33.07 26.63 -3.92
C GLN A 726 -33.29 25.36 -4.76
N HIS A 727 -32.29 24.48 -4.84
CA HIS A 727 -32.34 23.30 -5.72
C HIS A 727 -32.83 22.02 -5.05
N PHE A 728 -32.67 21.89 -3.73
CA PHE A 728 -32.94 20.63 -3.02
C PHE A 728 -34.04 20.73 -1.95
N LEU A 729 -34.44 21.93 -1.51
CA LEU A 729 -35.53 22.09 -0.54
C LEU A 729 -36.87 22.38 -1.25
N HIS A 730 -37.63 21.32 -1.55
CA HIS A 730 -38.91 21.44 -2.24
C HIS A 730 -40.12 21.49 -1.28
N PRO A 731 -41.08 22.41 -1.47
CA PRO A 731 -42.30 22.47 -0.64
C PRO A 731 -43.08 21.17 -0.59
N ASP A 732 -43.20 20.47 -1.73
CA ASP A 732 -43.91 19.18 -1.80
C ASP A 732 -43.18 18.08 -1.02
N ALA A 733 -41.84 18.09 -1.03
CA ALA A 733 -41.04 17.14 -0.25
C ALA A 733 -41.17 17.44 1.25
N VAL A 734 -41.19 18.71 1.65
CA VAL A 734 -41.42 19.12 3.04
C VAL A 734 -42.82 18.69 3.50
N ALA A 735 -43.85 18.91 2.68
CA ALA A 735 -45.24 18.55 3.00
C ALA A 735 -45.44 17.03 3.17
N ASN A 736 -44.69 16.21 2.43
CA ASN A 736 -44.76 14.75 2.49
C ASN A 736 -43.76 14.13 3.48
N SER A 737 -42.82 14.89 4.02
CA SER A 737 -41.79 14.42 4.95
C SER A 737 -42.36 14.24 6.37
N PRO A 738 -41.92 13.20 7.12
CA PRO A 738 -42.40 12.99 8.47
C PRO A 738 -42.05 14.17 9.40
N ASN A 739 -43.03 14.64 10.16
CA ASN A 739 -42.88 15.79 11.06
C ASN A 739 -42.12 15.41 12.35
N ILE A 740 -40.82 15.13 12.23
CA ILE A 740 -39.93 14.74 13.32
C ILE A 740 -39.11 15.96 13.76
N LYS A 741 -39.41 16.51 14.95
CA LYS A 741 -38.76 17.71 15.47
C LYS A 741 -37.43 17.46 16.19
N ARG A 742 -37.28 16.27 16.78
CA ARG A 742 -36.10 15.89 17.58
C ARG A 742 -35.43 14.69 16.96
N ILE A 743 -34.25 14.93 16.38
CA ILE A 743 -33.58 13.97 15.51
C ILE A 743 -32.28 13.54 16.16
N TYR A 744 -32.06 12.23 16.23
CA TYR A 744 -30.75 11.64 16.45
C TYR A 744 -30.30 10.96 15.16
N ILE A 745 -29.15 11.35 14.61
CA ILE A 745 -28.60 10.70 13.42
C ILE A 745 -27.69 9.56 13.86
N THR A 746 -28.09 8.32 13.62
CA THR A 746 -27.24 7.17 13.94
C THR A 746 -26.12 7.02 12.91
N ARG A 747 -24.97 6.54 13.37
CA ARG A 747 -23.83 6.15 12.51
C ARG A 747 -23.51 4.66 12.58
N ASN A 748 -24.40 3.83 13.13
CA ASN A 748 -24.14 2.40 13.34
C ASN A 748 -23.79 1.64 12.05
N ALA A 749 -24.36 2.04 10.90
CA ALA A 749 -24.03 1.46 9.59
C ALA A 749 -22.74 2.03 8.95
N ALA A 750 -22.14 3.06 9.54
CA ALA A 750 -20.89 3.64 9.05
C ALA A 750 -19.67 2.81 9.46
N LYS A 751 -18.57 2.96 8.72
CA LYS A 751 -17.31 2.24 9.00
C LYS A 751 -16.54 2.80 10.21
N SER A 752 -16.85 4.03 10.65
CA SER A 752 -16.06 4.76 11.65
C SER A 752 -16.86 5.92 12.27
N ARG A 753 -16.36 6.44 13.40
CA ARG A 753 -17.01 7.50 14.20
C ARG A 753 -18.42 7.11 14.62
N ARG A 754 -18.57 5.87 15.07
CA ARG A 754 -19.79 5.31 15.66
C ARG A 754 -19.87 5.68 17.14
N ILE A 755 -21.05 5.57 17.76
CA ILE A 755 -21.15 5.63 19.22
C ILE A 755 -21.02 4.22 19.77
N LEU A 756 -20.05 3.98 20.65
CA LEU A 756 -19.79 2.65 21.22
C LEU A 756 -20.94 2.19 22.12
N ASN A 757 -21.43 3.07 23.00
CA ASN A 757 -22.57 2.84 23.87
C ASN A 757 -23.90 3.40 23.31
N GLU A 758 -24.13 3.30 21.99
CA GLU A 758 -25.29 3.91 21.31
C GLU A 758 -26.63 3.46 21.91
N ASN A 759 -26.75 2.18 22.27
CA ASN A 759 -27.98 1.64 22.85
C ASN A 759 -28.33 2.29 24.19
N GLU A 760 -27.32 2.64 25.00
CA GLU A 760 -27.52 3.34 26.26
C GLU A 760 -27.94 4.79 26.02
N LEU A 761 -27.23 5.48 25.11
CA LEU A 761 -27.56 6.83 24.68
C LEU A 761 -29.01 6.93 24.16
N LEU A 762 -29.43 5.98 23.30
CA LEU A 762 -30.79 5.94 22.76
C LEU A 762 -31.87 5.71 23.82
N ARG A 763 -31.61 4.87 24.84
CA ARG A 763 -32.55 4.69 25.97
C ARG A 763 -32.78 5.99 26.72
N VAL A 764 -31.74 6.80 26.88
CA VAL A 764 -31.81 8.08 27.59
C VAL A 764 -32.44 9.18 26.72
N LEU A 765 -32.23 9.14 25.40
CA LEU A 765 -32.84 10.08 24.46
C LEU A 765 -34.33 9.80 24.18
N GLN A 766 -34.79 8.56 24.34
CA GLN A 766 -36.17 8.17 24.02
C GLN A 766 -37.23 8.94 24.86
N PRO A 767 -37.10 9.11 26.19
CA PRO A 767 -38.00 9.97 26.98
C PRO A 767 -38.04 11.44 26.53
N TRP A 768 -36.97 11.92 25.89
CA TRP A 768 -36.89 13.28 25.34
C TRP A 768 -37.54 13.39 23.96
N GLY A 769 -38.09 12.30 23.40
CA GLY A 769 -38.81 12.28 22.13
C GLY A 769 -37.93 12.26 20.88
N PHE A 770 -36.65 11.93 21.03
CA PHE A 770 -35.74 11.80 19.89
C PHE A 770 -36.06 10.55 19.06
N HIS A 771 -35.99 10.72 17.74
CA HIS A 771 -36.11 9.63 16.78
C HIS A 771 -34.75 9.35 16.14
N SER A 772 -34.36 8.08 16.12
CA SER A 772 -33.11 7.64 15.47
C SER A 772 -33.33 7.51 13.96
N ILE A 773 -32.53 8.24 13.16
CA ILE A 773 -32.65 8.33 11.71
C ILE A 773 -31.38 7.82 11.03
N LYS A 774 -31.56 7.00 9.99
CA LYS A 774 -30.54 6.51 9.07
C LYS A 774 -30.63 7.30 7.76
N LEU A 775 -29.63 8.12 7.47
CA LEU A 775 -29.68 9.01 6.29
C LEU A 775 -29.31 8.28 5.00
N GLU A 776 -28.50 7.22 5.08
CA GLU A 776 -28.05 6.45 3.91
C GLU A 776 -29.18 5.79 3.13
N SER A 777 -30.37 5.64 3.73
CA SER A 777 -31.57 5.12 3.09
C SER A 777 -32.46 6.19 2.44
N MET A 778 -32.08 7.47 2.51
CA MET A 778 -32.89 8.61 2.04
C MET A 778 -32.20 9.32 0.87
N SER A 779 -33.00 9.79 -0.09
CA SER A 779 -32.55 10.72 -1.15
C SER A 779 -32.12 12.07 -0.58
N VAL A 780 -31.36 12.85 -1.34
CA VAL A 780 -30.89 14.19 -0.91
C VAL A 780 -32.08 15.11 -0.63
N ILE A 781 -33.13 15.05 -1.46
CA ILE A 781 -34.35 15.85 -1.28
C ILE A 781 -35.10 15.47 0.00
N GLU A 782 -35.21 14.17 0.31
CA GLU A 782 -35.84 13.70 1.55
C GLU A 782 -35.05 14.13 2.79
N GLN A 783 -33.71 14.04 2.73
CA GLN A 783 -32.84 14.52 3.81
C GLN A 783 -33.01 16.03 4.03
N ALA A 784 -33.03 16.82 2.95
CA ALA A 784 -33.25 18.27 3.03
C ALA A 784 -34.62 18.60 3.67
N ALA A 785 -35.68 17.93 3.23
CA ALA A 785 -37.02 18.11 3.76
C ALA A 785 -37.12 17.75 5.25
N LEU A 786 -36.47 16.66 5.69
CA LEU A 786 -36.42 16.26 7.09
C LEU A 786 -35.69 17.29 7.96
N PHE A 787 -34.49 17.72 7.55
CA PHE A 787 -33.69 18.69 8.32
C PHE A 787 -34.37 20.06 8.41
N SER A 788 -35.10 20.48 7.37
CA SER A 788 -35.82 21.75 7.36
C SER A 788 -36.93 21.88 8.41
N GLN A 789 -37.33 20.77 9.01
CA GLN A 789 -38.38 20.71 10.02
C GLN A 789 -37.85 20.51 11.44
N ALA A 790 -36.54 20.28 11.61
CA ALA A 790 -35.93 19.92 12.87
C ALA A 790 -35.80 21.12 13.82
N GLU A 791 -36.10 20.90 15.10
CA GLU A 791 -35.87 21.87 16.18
C GLU A 791 -34.56 21.59 16.93
N ILE A 792 -34.19 20.30 17.02
CA ILE A 792 -32.92 19.86 17.59
C ILE A 792 -32.41 18.61 16.88
N ILE A 793 -31.11 18.61 16.60
CA ILE A 793 -30.38 17.51 15.95
C ILE A 793 -29.21 17.11 16.84
N ILE A 794 -29.10 15.82 17.12
CA ILE A 794 -27.95 15.20 17.79
C ILE A 794 -27.31 14.23 16.80
N ALA A 795 -26.01 14.35 16.57
CA ALA A 795 -25.34 13.44 15.65
C ALA A 795 -23.86 13.30 16.00
N PRO A 796 -23.27 12.10 15.85
CA PRO A 796 -21.83 11.98 15.83
C PRO A 796 -21.25 12.56 14.53
N HIS A 797 -20.02 13.08 14.62
CA HIS A 797 -19.35 13.80 13.53
C HIS A 797 -19.32 12.98 12.23
N GLY A 798 -19.91 13.53 11.16
CA GLY A 798 -19.91 12.88 9.85
C GLY A 798 -20.76 13.57 8.79
N SER A 799 -20.56 13.17 7.53
CA SER A 799 -21.05 13.88 6.35
C SER A 799 -22.56 14.09 6.29
N GLY A 800 -23.36 13.31 7.02
CA GLY A 800 -24.81 13.54 7.16
C GLY A 800 -25.16 14.91 7.73
N LEU A 801 -24.30 15.49 8.58
CA LEU A 801 -24.47 16.84 9.13
C LEU A 801 -24.33 17.95 8.06
N THR A 802 -23.92 17.63 6.84
CA THR A 802 -23.99 18.58 5.71
C THR A 802 -25.41 19.10 5.49
N ASN A 803 -26.43 18.28 5.82
CA ASN A 803 -27.84 18.68 5.68
C ASN A 803 -28.28 19.75 6.69
N LEU A 804 -27.43 20.16 7.65
CA LEU A 804 -27.70 21.31 8.52
C LEU A 804 -27.98 22.59 7.73
N ILE A 805 -27.46 22.69 6.49
CA ILE A 805 -27.75 23.78 5.56
C ILE A 805 -29.26 23.99 5.40
N PHE A 806 -30.08 22.95 5.46
CA PHE A 806 -31.52 23.03 5.24
C PHE A 806 -32.32 23.39 6.50
N CYS A 807 -31.69 23.44 7.67
CA CYS A 807 -32.37 23.76 8.94
C CYS A 807 -32.88 25.20 8.95
N GLN A 808 -33.88 25.45 9.80
CA GLN A 808 -34.35 26.79 10.09
C GLN A 808 -33.36 27.49 11.03
N PRO A 809 -33.24 28.84 10.98
CA PRO A 809 -32.49 29.59 11.97
C PRO A 809 -32.91 29.24 13.40
N ASN A 810 -31.94 29.18 14.31
CA ASN A 810 -32.10 28.78 15.72
C ASN A 810 -32.42 27.30 15.97
N THR A 811 -32.42 26.43 14.95
CA THR A 811 -32.39 24.97 15.19
C THR A 811 -31.14 24.63 16.02
N LYS A 812 -31.32 23.79 17.04
CA LYS A 812 -30.23 23.38 17.93
C LYS A 812 -29.47 22.20 17.34
N VAL A 813 -28.15 22.21 17.48
CA VAL A 813 -27.30 21.12 17.01
C VAL A 813 -26.40 20.69 18.16
N ILE A 814 -26.34 19.40 18.47
CA ILE A 814 -25.35 18.82 19.37
C ILE A 814 -24.52 17.83 18.56
N GLU A 815 -23.28 18.22 18.26
CA GLU A 815 -22.34 17.38 17.53
C GLU A 815 -21.44 16.60 18.49
N LEU A 816 -21.33 15.28 18.28
CA LEU A 816 -20.51 14.39 19.10
C LEU A 816 -19.19 14.09 18.37
N PHE A 817 -18.07 14.43 18.99
CA PHE A 817 -16.74 14.22 18.45
C PHE A 817 -16.01 13.08 19.15
N SER A 818 -15.09 12.46 18.42
CA SER A 818 -14.08 11.63 19.05
C SER A 818 -12.99 12.54 19.64
N PRO A 819 -12.35 12.15 20.75
CA PRO A 819 -11.40 13.01 21.44
C PRO A 819 -10.17 13.38 20.60
N ASN A 820 -9.73 12.51 19.70
CA ASN A 820 -8.55 12.74 18.86
C ASN A 820 -8.89 13.27 17.46
N TYR A 821 -10.17 13.52 17.16
CA TYR A 821 -10.59 14.08 15.88
C TYR A 821 -11.77 15.05 16.02
N VAL A 822 -11.42 16.33 16.22
CA VAL A 822 -12.38 17.44 16.26
C VAL A 822 -12.17 18.34 15.03
N TYR A 823 -13.14 18.35 14.12
CA TYR A 823 -13.12 19.15 12.89
C TYR A 823 -14.36 20.03 12.76
N HIS A 824 -14.18 21.33 12.51
CA HIS A 824 -15.17 22.38 12.76
C HIS A 824 -16.14 22.68 11.60
N CYS A 825 -16.18 21.85 10.55
CA CYS A 825 -16.90 22.18 9.32
C CYS A 825 -18.42 22.33 9.47
N TYR A 826 -19.06 21.61 10.40
CA TYR A 826 -20.51 21.75 10.61
C TYR A 826 -20.86 22.91 11.56
N TRP A 827 -19.95 23.30 12.44
CA TRP A 827 -20.03 24.59 13.13
C TRP A 827 -19.93 25.76 12.15
N TRP A 828 -19.09 25.64 11.11
CA TRP A 828 -19.04 26.63 10.02
C TRP A 828 -20.40 26.78 9.33
N ILE A 829 -21.00 25.67 8.87
CA ILE A 829 -22.35 25.66 8.28
C ILE A 829 -23.37 26.29 9.23
N SER A 830 -23.30 25.96 10.52
CA SER A 830 -24.20 26.48 11.54
C SER A 830 -24.13 28.00 11.67
N ASN A 831 -22.97 28.61 11.49
CA ASN A 831 -22.84 30.07 11.47
C ASN A 831 -23.46 30.70 10.21
N LEU A 832 -23.32 30.05 9.05
CA LEU A 832 -23.89 30.55 7.79
C LEU A 832 -25.42 30.55 7.78
N VAL A 833 -26.04 29.59 8.48
CA VAL A 833 -27.51 29.43 8.54
C VAL A 833 -28.11 29.73 9.91
N GLU A 834 -27.34 30.39 10.78
CA GLU A 834 -27.76 30.91 12.10
C GLU A 834 -28.32 29.85 13.07
N LEU A 835 -27.66 28.70 13.17
CA LEU A 835 -28.03 27.62 14.10
C LEU A 835 -27.46 27.84 15.50
N ASP A 836 -28.09 27.21 16.50
CA ASP A 836 -27.60 27.21 17.88
C ASP A 836 -26.76 25.95 18.14
N TYR A 837 -25.44 26.09 17.97
CA TYR A 837 -24.51 24.96 17.88
C TYR A 837 -23.81 24.65 19.21
N TYR A 838 -23.89 23.38 19.60
CA TYR A 838 -23.24 22.77 20.74
C TYR A 838 -22.34 21.61 20.27
N TYR A 839 -21.25 21.35 21.00
CA TYR A 839 -20.45 20.14 20.80
C TYR A 839 -20.24 19.38 22.10
N TYR A 840 -20.00 18.08 21.97
CA TYR A 840 -19.60 17.17 23.03
C TYR A 840 -18.39 16.37 22.53
N ILE A 841 -17.33 16.28 23.33
CA ILE A 841 -16.16 15.46 23.02
C ILE A 841 -16.29 14.19 23.86
N GLY A 842 -16.21 13.03 23.21
CA GLY A 842 -16.24 11.74 23.90
C GLY A 842 -14.99 11.47 24.74
N GLU A 843 -15.05 10.39 25.50
CA GLU A 843 -13.99 10.00 26.43
C GLU A 843 -12.73 9.51 25.72
N THR A 844 -11.55 9.86 26.25
CA THR A 844 -10.25 9.37 25.77
C THR A 844 -9.97 7.94 26.19
N PHE A 845 -9.39 7.19 25.26
CA PHE A 845 -8.91 5.85 25.52
C PHE A 845 -7.59 5.89 26.31
N PRO A 846 -7.43 5.11 27.40
CA PRO A 846 -6.14 4.97 28.07
C PRO A 846 -5.20 4.06 27.25
N GLY A 847 -3.92 4.42 27.18
CA GLY A 847 -2.88 3.67 26.47
C GLY A 847 -2.76 4.08 24.99
N TYR A 848 -1.65 4.72 24.62
CA TYR A 848 -1.47 5.35 23.31
C TYR A 848 -1.24 4.32 22.19
N TYR A 849 -0.48 3.25 22.43
CA TYR A 849 -0.24 2.20 21.45
C TYR A 849 -1.48 1.31 21.27
N LEU A 850 -2.21 1.00 22.35
CA LEU A 850 -3.48 0.28 22.26
C LEU A 850 -4.53 1.10 21.51
N HIS A 851 -4.56 2.41 21.74
CA HIS A 851 -5.38 3.32 20.96
C HIS A 851 -5.01 3.30 19.46
N ARG A 852 -3.73 3.41 19.11
CA ARG A 852 -3.27 3.37 17.71
C ARG A 852 -3.44 2.01 17.03
N LEU A 853 -3.42 0.91 17.79
CA LEU A 853 -3.80 -0.42 17.30
C LEU A 853 -5.24 -0.38 16.78
N VAL A 854 -6.12 0.20 17.59
CA VAL A 854 -7.56 0.19 17.35
C VAL A 854 -7.96 1.23 16.29
N TYR A 855 -7.37 2.42 16.37
CA TYR A 855 -7.62 3.55 15.49
C TYR A 855 -6.30 4.04 14.89
N PRO A 856 -5.76 3.35 13.88
CA PRO A 856 -4.50 3.74 13.24
C PRO A 856 -4.58 5.14 12.59
N GLN A 857 -5.80 5.57 12.27
CA GLN A 857 -6.12 6.90 11.76
C GLN A 857 -7.04 7.62 12.75
N PRO A 858 -6.67 8.79 13.31
CA PRO A 858 -7.49 9.50 14.30
C PRO A 858 -8.91 9.80 13.81
N PHE A 859 -9.06 10.15 12.52
CA PHE A 859 -10.39 10.43 11.94
C PHE A 859 -11.33 9.22 11.88
N SER A 860 -10.84 8.01 12.13
CA SER A 860 -11.63 6.79 12.15
C SER A 860 -12.14 6.40 13.55
N GLU A 861 -11.71 7.11 14.58
CA GLU A 861 -12.01 6.86 15.99
C GLU A 861 -13.50 6.87 16.30
N ASP A 862 -14.01 5.80 16.93
CA ASP A 862 -15.38 5.76 17.46
C ASP A 862 -15.46 6.52 18.81
N ILE A 863 -16.68 6.83 19.23
CA ILE A 863 -16.96 7.79 20.30
C ILE A 863 -17.59 7.05 21.47
N LEU A 864 -16.99 7.17 22.65
CA LEU A 864 -17.60 6.79 23.91
C LEU A 864 -18.25 8.00 24.56
N VAL A 865 -19.52 7.90 24.94
CA VAL A 865 -20.28 9.01 25.53
C VAL A 865 -20.49 8.76 27.01
N ASN A 866 -20.02 9.66 27.86
CA ASN A 866 -20.42 9.70 29.27
C ASN A 866 -21.85 10.22 29.36
N ILE A 867 -22.78 9.31 29.69
CA ILE A 867 -24.22 9.58 29.66
C ILE A 867 -24.61 10.70 30.63
N GLN A 868 -24.00 10.76 31.81
CA GLN A 868 -24.35 11.76 32.82
C GLN A 868 -23.90 13.16 32.41
N GLU A 869 -22.69 13.28 31.88
CA GLU A 869 -22.20 14.55 31.34
C GLU A 869 -23.01 14.97 30.11
N PHE A 870 -23.25 14.05 29.18
CA PHE A 870 -24.06 14.31 28.00
C PHE A 870 -25.48 14.82 28.36
N LEU A 871 -26.10 14.26 29.40
CA LEU A 871 -27.38 14.75 29.92
C LEU A 871 -27.31 16.18 30.43
N ASN A 872 -26.23 16.58 31.09
CA ASN A 872 -26.03 17.97 31.52
C ASN A 872 -25.98 18.93 30.31
N LEU A 873 -25.32 18.51 29.22
CA LEU A 873 -25.29 19.29 27.98
C LEU A 873 -26.67 19.35 27.32
N LEU A 874 -27.42 18.25 27.34
CA LEU A 874 -28.77 18.21 26.79
C LEU A 874 -29.70 19.16 27.54
N VAL A 875 -29.59 19.25 28.87
CA VAL A 875 -30.33 20.22 29.68
C VAL A 875 -29.92 21.66 29.35
N LEU A 876 -28.62 21.92 29.20
CA LEU A 876 -28.10 23.25 28.83
C LEU A 876 -28.63 23.72 27.47
N SER A 877 -28.68 22.82 26.49
CA SER A 877 -29.18 23.10 25.15
C SER A 877 -30.71 23.14 25.09
N SER A 878 -31.41 22.36 25.90
CA SER A 878 -32.88 22.27 25.92
C SER A 878 -33.49 23.23 26.94
N TYR A 879 -33.39 24.54 26.70
CA TYR A 879 -34.15 25.52 27.49
C TYR A 879 -35.66 25.38 27.22
N THR A 880 -36.33 24.54 28.01
CA THR A 880 -37.76 24.65 28.31
C THR A 880 -38.01 24.26 29.76
N LYS A 881 -38.68 25.19 30.46
CA LYS A 881 -39.12 25.22 31.86
C LYS A 881 -39.34 23.90 32.58
#